data_AF-A0A8H8MUV3-F1
#
_entry.id   AF-A0A8H8MUV3-F1
#
_cell.length_a   1.000
_cell.length_b   1.000
_cell.length_c   1.000
_cell.angle_alpha   90.00
_cell.angle_beta   90.00
_cell.angle_gamma   90.00
#
_symmetry.space_group_name_H-M   'P 1'
#
loop_
_entity.id
_entity.type
_entity.pdbx_description
1 polymer ?
#
loop_
_entity_poly.entity_id
_entity_poly.type
_entity_poly.pdbx_seq_one_letter_code
_entity_poly.pdbx_strand_id
1 'polypeptide(L)'
;MPGTKRPAGEKPKHFPRAGEKWLKFKTLDYAGSRLRFTSRPALVESRMDVQEHLATQTPFTFDPRVTPNLASQEYWVAPQGDLEEKYCDSSEQKLEDDYILDDELEEVVLSTSAGQTGKGQNEMLATWMRIYATSYLRQVYRQYQPPDHGEMCVCGGGSPPSFKCRDCLSSPFLCKDCVTVSHKYMPTHCIWQWNGSFLKYISLHEMGLQIPLGNHRTTCPIGQSRTLTLGDVTGFHQVTIVFCRCLASSTHAPSDYQQLLDARMFPCSDERPTSVFTFSALHMFHIAATEAKLSGGRFYALLVRETPSSLRRSGINRYREFMRVAQEWMWLQTKKRSGSLDALTREQLLVRCPACPRLGYNFEASDVSDDNQYLYTTHISYDGSFQLVRRQRAEDNHDTCLTERSLFFVDSDSYKKYLTFTKDDAFKNTKLSDCNNHKAAIGAWSLYEGLEVTGIGACSCARHSFYMPNGVRFAYTDYAVGSVMTTLKNEGCDNIGFYYDIYCHWQQNWWKRAETLPEPVLPPTYFIGGIPKFHWAGHTDSCYTWYSLNNMHGAGRLDAEGCERLWADANQALSSTANKGSGSRADSLNYLFQDWNWRRVTATSSLLLRKEKEAVTMSKEKRAQWEVFDGCIRLQLRQEWEKLSTLPRIEKGKWTSVYVAATTPVLSVTQMLRQFCAIEQADSDATAQDEQAHEHNSFTSGDWLVKGFEIEQEQEKLRRTVREHGSTMTVGQSLDVGRRRQALQQRLSQHSQDASVFYSTEQLALYITPVDSIGKPQEAGKPETAKMALPS
;
A
#
# COMPACT_ATOMS: atom_id res chain seq x y z
N MET A 1 -32.86 -53.22 24.09
CA MET A 1 -34.08 -53.70 23.42
C MET A 1 -34.88 -52.49 22.93
N PRO A 2 -35.61 -52.59 21.81
CA PRO A 2 -35.20 -52.49 20.40
C PRO A 2 -35.70 -51.14 19.81
N GLY A 3 -35.35 -50.63 18.63
CA GLY A 3 -34.74 -51.16 17.42
C GLY A 3 -35.43 -50.47 16.24
N THR A 4 -34.70 -49.71 15.42
CA THR A 4 -35.18 -49.27 14.10
C THR A 4 -34.02 -49.24 13.11
N LYS A 5 -34.00 -50.25 12.24
CA LYS A 5 -33.20 -50.31 11.01
C LYS A 5 -33.68 -49.25 10.03
N ARG A 6 -32.75 -48.57 9.33
CA ARG A 6 -32.98 -47.98 8.00
C ARG A 6 -31.74 -48.18 7.12
N PRO A 7 -31.92 -48.23 5.79
CA PRO A 7 -31.30 -49.23 4.92
C PRO A 7 -30.03 -48.75 4.23
N ALA A 8 -29.28 -49.73 3.72
CA ALA A 8 -28.14 -49.52 2.85
C ALA A 8 -28.57 -49.00 1.46
N GLY A 9 -27.79 -48.06 0.94
CA GLY A 9 -27.54 -47.89 -0.49
C GLY A 9 -28.34 -46.81 -1.21
N GLU A 10 -27.73 -45.63 -1.38
CA GLU A 10 -27.83 -44.87 -2.64
C GLU A 10 -26.49 -44.15 -2.89
N LYS A 11 -25.84 -44.50 -4.01
CA LYS A 11 -24.67 -43.77 -4.52
C LYS A 11 -25.12 -42.38 -4.99
N PRO A 12 -24.38 -41.29 -4.75
CA PRO A 12 -24.77 -39.99 -5.27
C PRO A 12 -24.71 -39.99 -6.81
N LYS A 13 -25.86 -39.67 -7.40
CA LYS A 13 -26.08 -39.50 -8.83
C LYS A 13 -25.33 -38.26 -9.34
N HIS A 14 -24.82 -38.37 -10.56
CA HIS A 14 -24.24 -37.27 -11.34
C HIS A 14 -25.12 -36.02 -11.38
N PHE A 15 -24.47 -34.84 -11.26
CA PHE A 15 -25.04 -33.51 -11.50
C PHE A 15 -25.58 -33.39 -12.94
N PRO A 16 -26.79 -32.82 -13.15
CA PRO A 16 -27.34 -32.61 -14.50
C PRO A 16 -26.90 -31.28 -15.13
N ARG A 17 -26.87 -31.31 -16.46
CA ARG A 17 -26.54 -30.25 -17.43
C ARG A 17 -27.62 -29.16 -17.51
N ALA A 18 -27.22 -27.94 -17.86
CA ALA A 18 -28.08 -26.94 -18.50
C ALA A 18 -27.57 -26.67 -19.92
N GLY A 19 -28.48 -26.79 -20.89
CA GLY A 19 -28.22 -26.70 -22.31
C GLY A 19 -28.52 -25.32 -22.90
N GLU A 20 -27.93 -25.12 -24.08
CA GLU A 20 -27.94 -23.97 -24.96
C GLU A 20 -29.31 -23.32 -25.19
N LYS A 21 -29.33 -21.98 -25.20
CA LYS A 21 -30.10 -21.13 -26.15
C LYS A 21 -29.47 -19.74 -26.23
N TRP A 22 -28.77 -19.47 -27.34
CA TRP A 22 -28.25 -18.15 -27.68
C TRP A 22 -29.39 -17.18 -28.04
N LEU A 23 -29.51 -16.07 -27.32
CA LEU A 23 -30.37 -14.95 -27.68
C LEU A 23 -29.50 -13.73 -28.03
N LYS A 24 -29.75 -13.19 -29.24
CA LYS A 24 -29.12 -11.98 -29.78
C LYS A 24 -29.27 -10.81 -28.80
N PHE A 25 -28.16 -10.22 -28.38
CA PHE A 25 -28.16 -8.95 -27.66
C PHE A 25 -28.76 -7.85 -28.53
N LYS A 26 -29.93 -7.33 -28.13
CA LYS A 26 -30.39 -5.99 -28.51
C LYS A 26 -29.76 -5.01 -27.53
N THR A 27 -29.04 -4.02 -28.06
CA THR A 27 -28.65 -2.80 -27.35
C THR A 27 -29.88 -2.14 -26.73
N LEU A 28 -29.87 -1.97 -25.41
CA LEU A 28 -30.83 -1.14 -24.68
C LEU A 28 -30.22 0.26 -24.54
N ASP A 29 -30.75 1.20 -25.32
CA ASP A 29 -30.57 2.64 -25.12
C ASP A 29 -31.22 3.06 -23.80
N TYR A 30 -30.42 3.57 -22.87
CA TYR A 30 -30.92 4.28 -21.69
C TYR A 30 -30.98 5.78 -21.99
N ALA A 31 -32.19 6.27 -22.24
CA ALA A 31 -32.51 7.69 -22.35
C ALA A 31 -33.18 8.21 -21.07
N GLY A 32 -32.67 9.32 -20.53
CA GLY A 32 -33.30 10.15 -19.50
C GLY A 32 -32.94 9.76 -18.06
N SER A 33 -32.39 10.63 -17.22
CA SER A 33 -32.84 11.99 -16.95
C SER A 33 -31.72 12.84 -16.32
N ARG A 34 -31.58 14.07 -16.81
CA ARG A 34 -30.59 15.07 -16.36
C ARG A 34 -31.09 15.77 -15.10
N LEU A 35 -30.32 15.70 -14.02
CA LEU A 35 -30.35 16.69 -12.93
C LEU A 35 -29.09 17.58 -13.07
N ARG A 36 -29.29 18.84 -13.43
CA ARG A 36 -28.23 19.86 -13.51
C ARG A 36 -28.02 20.45 -12.11
N PHE A 37 -26.83 20.28 -11.56
CA PHE A 37 -26.29 21.16 -10.52
C PHE A 37 -25.24 22.07 -11.16
N THR A 38 -25.54 23.36 -11.23
CA THR A 38 -24.60 24.40 -11.70
C THR A 38 -23.75 24.89 -10.53
N SER A 39 -22.44 24.65 -10.58
CA SER A 39 -21.43 25.31 -9.75
C SER A 39 -20.84 26.51 -10.50
N ARG A 40 -20.80 27.67 -9.83
CA ARG A 40 -19.93 28.81 -10.19
C ARG A 40 -19.41 29.42 -8.90
N PRO A 41 -18.09 29.45 -8.65
CA PRO A 41 -17.47 30.39 -7.74
C PRO A 41 -17.04 31.64 -8.53
N ALA A 42 -17.46 32.82 -8.07
CA ALA A 42 -17.00 34.10 -8.57
C ALA A 42 -15.63 34.42 -7.92
N LEU A 43 -14.60 34.54 -8.75
CA LEU A 43 -13.31 35.13 -8.39
C LEU A 43 -13.42 36.65 -8.52
N VAL A 44 -13.20 37.37 -7.42
CA VAL A 44 -13.03 38.82 -7.41
C VAL A 44 -11.53 39.08 -7.20
N GLU A 45 -10.83 39.41 -8.28
CA GLU A 45 -9.47 39.94 -8.24
C GLU A 45 -9.52 41.44 -7.95
N SER A 46 -8.91 41.88 -6.84
CA SER A 46 -8.61 43.30 -6.62
C SER A 46 -7.10 43.52 -6.75
N ARG A 47 -6.69 44.12 -7.86
CA ARG A 47 -5.38 44.77 -8.06
C ARG A 47 -5.26 45.96 -7.10
N MET A 48 -4.14 46.05 -6.38
CA MET A 48 -3.67 47.32 -5.82
C MET A 48 -2.21 47.53 -6.21
N ASP A 49 -1.98 48.71 -6.79
CA ASP A 49 -0.74 49.20 -7.36
C ASP A 49 0.39 49.37 -6.34
N VAL A 50 1.59 49.03 -6.80
CA VAL A 50 2.87 49.29 -6.15
C VAL A 50 3.28 50.73 -6.48
N GLN A 51 3.45 51.57 -5.45
CA GLN A 51 4.21 52.82 -5.58
C GLN A 51 5.51 52.72 -4.79
N GLU A 52 6.62 52.79 -5.54
CA GLU A 52 7.99 52.94 -5.07
C GLU A 52 8.16 54.23 -4.26
N HIS A 53 8.77 54.13 -3.08
CA HIS A 53 9.48 55.24 -2.46
C HIS A 53 10.88 54.78 -2.02
N LEU A 54 11.87 55.23 -2.78
CA LEU A 54 13.30 55.16 -2.48
C LEU A 54 13.60 56.10 -1.31
N ALA A 55 14.22 55.59 -0.25
CA ALA A 55 14.90 56.41 0.75
C ALA A 55 16.28 55.82 1.05
N THR A 56 17.28 56.61 0.67
CA THR A 56 18.71 56.50 0.93
C THR A 56 19.04 56.42 2.42
N GLN A 57 19.91 55.50 2.83
CA GLN A 57 20.80 55.71 3.99
C GLN A 57 22.02 54.76 3.96
N THR A 58 23.12 55.30 4.45
CA THR A 58 24.55 55.00 4.26
C THR A 58 25.07 53.69 4.90
N PRO A 59 26.16 53.09 4.38
CA PRO A 59 26.74 51.87 4.93
C PRO A 59 27.63 52.15 6.17
N PHE A 60 27.31 51.48 7.28
CA PHE A 60 28.21 51.34 8.44
C PHE A 60 29.15 50.16 8.19
N THR A 61 30.46 50.42 8.21
CA THR A 61 31.53 49.42 8.19
C THR A 61 31.76 48.87 9.59
N PHE A 62 31.91 47.54 9.74
CA PHE A 62 32.33 46.91 11.00
C PHE A 62 33.56 46.01 10.77
N ASP A 63 34.52 46.15 11.67
CA ASP A 63 35.89 45.61 11.69
C ASP A 63 35.92 44.09 12.01
N PRO A 64 36.56 43.22 11.19
CA PRO A 64 36.54 41.77 11.35
C PRO A 64 37.72 41.24 12.21
N ARG A 65 37.99 41.84 13.37
CA ARG A 65 39.06 41.37 14.28
C ARG A 65 38.59 41.14 15.71
N VAL A 66 37.71 40.16 15.90
CA VAL A 66 37.58 39.41 17.17
C VAL A 66 37.22 37.96 16.88
N THR A 67 38.21 37.08 16.84
CA THR A 67 38.06 35.62 16.90
C THR A 67 38.25 35.14 18.34
N PRO A 68 37.30 34.42 18.94
CA PRO A 68 37.59 33.55 20.08
C PRO A 68 37.85 32.11 19.63
N ASN A 69 38.97 31.56 20.10
CA ASN A 69 39.44 30.19 19.95
C ASN A 69 38.35 29.11 20.09
N LEU A 70 38.24 28.24 19.08
CA LEU A 70 37.70 26.89 19.19
C LEU A 70 38.86 25.93 19.48
N ALA A 71 39.02 25.53 20.73
CA ALA A 71 39.96 24.48 21.13
C ALA A 71 39.22 23.14 21.28
N SER A 72 39.79 22.14 20.59
CA SER A 72 39.73 20.68 20.82
C SER A 72 38.37 19.99 20.95
N GLN A 73 38.03 19.32 19.85
CA GLN A 73 37.25 18.09 19.79
C GLN A 73 37.88 16.99 20.67
N GLU A 74 37.07 16.29 21.46
CA GLU A 74 37.33 14.90 21.85
C GLU A 74 36.17 14.05 21.31
N TYR A 75 36.42 13.36 20.21
CA TYR A 75 35.53 12.32 19.69
C TYR A 75 35.77 11.03 20.48
N TRP A 76 34.74 10.55 21.15
CA TRP A 76 34.71 9.17 21.65
C TRP A 76 34.50 8.23 20.46
N VAL A 77 35.59 7.55 20.05
CA VAL A 77 35.55 6.43 19.12
C VAL A 77 35.00 5.21 19.87
N ALA A 78 33.84 4.70 19.46
CA ALA A 78 33.31 3.44 19.94
C ALA A 78 34.08 2.27 19.29
N PRO A 79 34.33 1.15 20.01
CA PRO A 79 35.09 0.02 19.47
C PRO A 79 34.30 -0.68 18.35
N GLN A 80 34.97 -0.94 17.23
CA GLN A 80 34.53 -1.91 16.23
C GLN A 80 34.50 -3.30 16.87
N GLY A 81 33.29 -3.77 17.17
CA GLY A 81 33.00 -5.16 17.45
C GLY A 81 32.19 -5.71 16.29
N ASP A 82 32.73 -6.75 15.66
CA ASP A 82 32.17 -7.45 14.51
C ASP A 82 30.72 -7.90 14.79
N LEU A 83 29.77 -7.21 14.15
CA LEU A 83 28.42 -7.71 13.92
C LEU A 83 28.33 -8.01 12.43
N GLU A 84 28.44 -9.30 12.08
CA GLU A 84 28.03 -9.80 10.78
C GLU A 84 26.53 -9.51 10.58
N GLU A 85 26.22 -8.38 9.94
CA GLU A 85 24.93 -8.15 9.30
C GLU A 85 24.80 -9.16 8.14
N LYS A 86 24.16 -10.29 8.43
CA LYS A 86 23.62 -11.16 7.39
C LYS A 86 22.50 -10.40 6.68
N TYR A 87 22.86 -9.80 5.55
CA TYR A 87 21.95 -9.36 4.50
C TYR A 87 20.94 -10.48 4.21
N CYS A 88 19.68 -10.23 4.57
CA CYS A 88 18.55 -10.96 4.04
C CYS A 88 18.11 -10.21 2.79
N ASP A 89 18.35 -10.83 1.65
CA ASP A 89 17.99 -10.37 0.31
C ASP A 89 16.51 -9.97 0.28
N SER A 90 16.25 -8.66 0.16
CA SER A 90 14.92 -8.09 0.06
C SER A 90 14.52 -8.06 -1.41
N SER A 91 13.53 -8.87 -1.76
CA SER A 91 12.79 -8.78 -3.03
C SER A 91 11.92 -7.53 -3.02
N GLU A 92 12.52 -6.37 -3.28
CA GLU A 92 11.81 -5.19 -3.78
C GLU A 92 11.73 -5.30 -5.31
N GLN A 93 10.76 -6.07 -5.81
CA GLN A 93 10.33 -5.94 -7.20
C GLN A 93 9.06 -5.10 -7.25
N LYS A 94 9.17 -3.95 -7.91
CA LYS A 94 8.08 -2.99 -8.16
C LYS A 94 6.96 -3.67 -8.95
N LEU A 95 5.87 -4.04 -8.27
CA LEU A 95 4.58 -4.33 -8.90
C LEU A 95 3.85 -3.00 -9.15
N GLU A 96 4.08 -2.38 -10.30
CA GLU A 96 3.60 -1.02 -10.65
C GLU A 96 2.07 -0.85 -10.74
N ASP A 97 1.26 -1.91 -10.58
CA ASP A 97 -0.15 -1.84 -10.97
C ASP A 97 -1.16 -1.46 -9.87
N ASP A 98 -0.74 -1.02 -8.67
CA ASP A 98 -1.70 -0.54 -7.65
C ASP A 98 -1.12 0.34 -6.50
N TYR A 99 0.11 0.85 -6.62
CA TYR A 99 0.69 1.87 -5.70
C TYR A 99 -0.02 3.23 -5.74
N ILE A 100 -1.10 3.31 -6.52
CA ILE A 100 -1.94 4.46 -6.81
C ILE A 100 -2.38 5.26 -5.57
N LEU A 101 -2.48 4.70 -4.36
CA LEU A 101 -2.85 5.54 -3.21
C LEU A 101 -1.70 6.43 -2.72
N ASP A 102 -0.49 5.88 -2.66
CA ASP A 102 0.71 6.64 -2.30
C ASP A 102 1.16 7.46 -3.50
N ASP A 103 1.08 6.91 -4.71
CA ASP A 103 1.34 7.63 -5.96
C ASP A 103 0.29 8.70 -6.26
N GLU A 104 -0.98 8.61 -5.82
CA GLU A 104 -1.95 9.72 -5.99
C GLU A 104 -1.73 10.82 -4.96
N LEU A 105 -1.28 10.50 -3.73
CA LEU A 105 -0.87 11.51 -2.77
C LEU A 105 0.43 12.18 -3.22
N GLU A 106 1.41 11.41 -3.68
CA GLU A 106 2.63 11.91 -4.30
C GLU A 106 2.33 12.65 -5.61
N GLU A 107 1.51 12.13 -6.52
CA GLU A 107 1.11 12.82 -7.76
C GLU A 107 0.27 14.06 -7.45
N VAL A 108 -0.62 14.10 -6.45
CA VAL A 108 -1.32 15.35 -6.10
C VAL A 108 -0.34 16.38 -5.51
N VAL A 109 0.68 15.93 -4.78
CA VAL A 109 1.78 16.78 -4.30
C VAL A 109 2.69 17.22 -5.46
N LEU A 110 2.97 16.35 -6.43
CA LEU A 110 3.91 16.55 -7.54
C LEU A 110 3.26 17.20 -8.78
N SER A 111 1.95 17.04 -8.98
CA SER A 111 1.18 17.55 -10.15
C SER A 111 0.81 19.03 -10.03
N THR A 112 1.16 19.68 -8.92
CA THR A 112 0.96 21.13 -8.74
C THR A 112 1.96 22.01 -9.49
N SER A 113 2.81 21.47 -10.38
CA SER A 113 3.67 22.32 -11.21
C SER A 113 3.98 21.79 -12.62
N ALA A 114 2.94 21.47 -13.42
CA ALA A 114 3.07 21.51 -14.88
C ALA A 114 3.05 22.97 -15.37
N GLY A 115 4.08 23.73 -15.02
CA GLY A 115 4.19 25.16 -15.35
C GLY A 115 5.65 25.60 -15.43
N GLN A 116 6.15 25.68 -16.67
CA GLN A 116 7.47 26.18 -17.08
C GLN A 116 8.65 25.30 -16.66
N THR A 117 9.50 24.93 -17.62
CA THR A 117 10.80 24.31 -17.39
C THR A 117 11.72 25.29 -16.65
N GLY A 118 11.52 25.39 -15.34
CA GLY A 118 12.44 26.04 -14.42
C GLY A 118 13.72 25.20 -14.26
N LYS A 119 14.73 25.83 -13.68
CA LYS A 119 15.98 25.18 -13.23
C LYS A 119 15.65 23.90 -12.47
N GLY A 120 16.31 22.78 -12.77
CA GLY A 120 16.11 21.52 -12.03
C GLY A 120 16.36 21.70 -10.52
N GLN A 121 15.77 20.84 -9.66
CA GLN A 121 15.87 20.96 -8.18
C GLN A 121 17.31 21.21 -7.69
N ASN A 122 18.28 20.48 -8.26
CA ASN A 122 19.69 20.62 -7.92
C ASN A 122 20.28 22.00 -8.30
N GLU A 123 19.85 22.57 -9.43
CA GLU A 123 20.29 23.90 -9.85
C GLU A 123 19.65 25.00 -8.99
N MET A 124 18.39 24.82 -8.57
CA MET A 124 17.74 25.69 -7.59
C MET A 124 18.46 25.65 -6.24
N LEU A 125 18.83 24.46 -5.75
CA LEU A 125 19.60 24.29 -4.52
C LEU A 125 21.00 24.90 -4.63
N ALA A 126 21.71 24.69 -5.74
CA ALA A 126 23.02 25.31 -5.96
C ALA A 126 22.92 26.85 -5.99
N THR A 127 21.88 27.38 -6.62
CA THR A 127 21.59 28.82 -6.63
C THR A 127 21.27 29.32 -5.21
N TRP A 128 20.45 28.58 -4.46
CA TRP A 128 20.11 28.92 -3.07
C TRP A 128 21.34 28.90 -2.16
N MET A 129 22.17 27.86 -2.22
CA MET A 129 23.41 27.75 -1.47
C MET A 129 24.35 28.92 -1.74
N ARG A 130 24.51 29.28 -3.02
CA ARG A 130 25.44 30.34 -3.43
C ARG A 130 24.94 31.74 -3.09
N ILE A 131 23.65 32.02 -3.26
CA ILE A 131 23.10 33.38 -3.20
C ILE A 131 22.36 33.64 -1.88
N TYR A 132 21.55 32.69 -1.42
CA TYR A 132 20.54 32.93 -0.39
C TYR A 132 20.86 32.29 0.97
N ALA A 133 21.61 31.18 1.03
CA ALA A 133 21.79 30.40 2.25
C ALA A 133 22.33 31.22 3.44
N THR A 134 23.33 32.09 3.22
CA THR A 134 23.84 32.99 4.28
C THR A 134 22.78 33.98 4.75
N SER A 135 21.96 34.53 3.85
CA SER A 135 20.88 35.44 4.22
C SER A 135 19.79 34.72 5.01
N TYR A 136 19.42 33.49 4.62
CA TYR A 136 18.48 32.64 5.33
C TYR A 136 19.00 32.32 6.73
N LEU A 137 20.27 31.91 6.85
CA LEU A 137 20.90 31.64 8.14
C LEU A 137 20.87 32.85 9.07
N ARG A 138 21.14 34.07 8.56
CA ARG A 138 21.00 35.31 9.34
C ARG A 138 19.56 35.49 9.83
N GLN A 139 18.55 35.28 8.99
CA GLN A 139 17.14 35.40 9.39
C GLN A 139 16.74 34.34 10.42
N VAL A 140 17.23 33.10 10.29
CA VAL A 140 17.01 32.04 11.28
C VAL A 140 17.63 32.43 12.63
N TYR A 141 18.85 33.00 12.64
CA TYR A 141 19.48 33.47 13.88
C TYR A 141 18.79 34.69 14.50
N ARG A 142 18.10 35.54 13.73
CA ARG A 142 17.31 36.65 14.30
C ARG A 142 16.27 36.19 15.30
N GLN A 143 15.79 34.95 15.20
CA GLN A 143 14.86 34.40 16.18
C GLN A 143 15.44 34.33 17.61
N TYR A 144 16.76 34.30 17.75
CA TYR A 144 17.47 34.19 19.04
C TYR A 144 18.10 35.51 19.52
N GLN A 145 17.89 36.61 18.80
CA GLN A 145 18.43 37.92 19.18
C GLN A 145 17.72 38.48 20.42
N PRO A 146 18.40 39.34 21.21
CA PRO A 146 17.77 40.08 22.30
C PRO A 146 16.65 41.00 21.79
N PRO A 147 15.74 41.44 22.67
CA PRO A 147 14.80 42.53 22.34
C PRO A 147 15.57 43.79 21.96
N ASP A 148 15.05 44.56 21.01
CA ASP A 148 15.72 45.77 20.52
C ASP A 148 15.75 46.84 21.63
N HIS A 149 16.81 47.64 21.66
CA HIS A 149 16.94 48.73 22.62
C HIS A 149 15.83 49.76 22.42
N GLY A 150 14.96 49.92 23.42
CA GLY A 150 13.81 50.84 23.35
C GLY A 150 12.56 50.21 22.71
N GLU A 151 12.57 48.92 22.38
CA GLU A 151 11.38 48.19 21.97
C GLU A 151 10.33 48.25 23.08
N MET A 152 9.14 48.74 22.76
CA MET A 152 8.01 48.75 23.67
C MET A 152 7.10 47.58 23.38
N CYS A 153 6.50 47.01 24.43
CA CYS A 153 5.47 46.00 24.23
C CYS A 153 4.28 46.60 23.47
N VAL A 154 3.59 45.79 22.67
CA VAL A 154 2.40 46.18 21.88
C VAL A 154 1.28 46.83 22.71
N CYS A 155 1.22 46.58 24.02
CA CYS A 155 0.25 47.23 24.91
C CYS A 155 0.63 48.67 25.32
N GLY A 156 1.83 49.14 24.96
CA GLY A 156 2.36 50.44 25.39
C GLY A 156 2.69 50.51 26.89
N GLY A 157 2.72 49.38 27.60
CA GLY A 157 3.08 49.32 29.01
C GLY A 157 4.53 49.75 29.27
N GLY A 158 4.79 50.35 30.44
CA GLY A 158 6.11 50.89 30.80
C GLY A 158 7.20 49.86 31.14
N SER A 159 6.86 48.56 31.15
CA SER A 159 7.83 47.48 31.37
C SER A 159 8.42 47.00 30.03
N PRO A 160 9.75 46.90 29.90
CA PRO A 160 10.37 46.42 28.66
C PRO A 160 9.93 44.98 28.36
N PRO A 161 9.62 44.66 27.10
CA PRO A 161 9.24 43.32 26.71
C PRO A 161 10.45 42.38 26.84
N SER A 162 10.24 41.21 27.44
CA SER A 162 11.32 40.25 27.74
C SER A 162 10.94 38.80 27.44
N PHE A 163 9.70 38.56 27.01
CA PHE A 163 9.19 37.23 26.75
C PHE A 163 8.87 37.06 25.27
N LYS A 164 9.21 35.92 24.70
CA LYS A 164 8.99 35.59 23.29
C LYS A 164 8.50 34.16 23.18
N CYS A 165 7.54 33.89 22.30
CA CYS A 165 7.00 32.54 22.10
C CYS A 165 7.71 31.82 20.95
N ARG A 166 8.27 30.63 21.18
CA ARG A 166 8.89 29.82 20.12
C ARG A 166 7.89 29.39 19.03
N ASP A 167 6.67 29.06 19.44
CA ASP A 167 5.71 28.35 18.58
C ASP A 167 4.78 29.30 17.79
N CYS A 168 4.70 30.57 18.16
CA CYS A 168 3.97 31.58 17.38
C CYS A 168 4.76 31.99 16.13
N LEU A 169 4.08 32.14 14.99
CA LEU A 169 4.72 32.53 13.72
C LEU A 169 5.38 33.91 13.75
N SER A 170 4.72 34.93 14.31
CA SER A 170 5.25 36.31 14.36
C SER A 170 6.20 36.56 15.54
N SER A 171 6.07 35.78 16.62
CA SER A 171 6.97 35.73 17.78
C SER A 171 7.59 37.08 18.24
N PRO A 172 6.80 38.16 18.47
CA PRO A 172 7.37 39.41 19.00
C PRO A 172 7.79 39.25 20.46
N PHE A 173 8.68 40.14 20.92
CA PHE A 173 8.91 40.29 22.36
C PHE A 173 7.71 40.99 23.00
N LEU A 174 7.26 40.43 24.12
CA LEU A 174 6.07 40.85 24.86
C LEU A 174 6.38 40.98 26.35
N CYS A 175 5.59 41.81 27.04
CA CYS A 175 5.60 41.84 28.51
C CYS A 175 4.86 40.60 29.06
N LYS A 176 5.02 40.33 30.37
CA LYS A 176 4.43 39.16 31.03
C LYS A 176 2.92 39.06 30.80
N ASP A 177 2.20 40.17 30.94
CA ASP A 177 0.73 40.21 30.82
C ASP A 177 0.27 40.00 29.38
N CYS A 178 0.97 40.57 28.40
CA CYS A 178 0.64 40.35 27.00
C CYS A 178 0.84 38.89 26.59
N VAL A 179 1.92 38.26 27.07
CA VAL A 179 2.14 36.81 26.80
C VAL A 179 1.04 35.96 27.42
N THR A 180 0.66 36.20 28.67
CA THR A 180 -0.38 35.38 29.32
C THR A 180 -1.75 35.59 28.69
N VAL A 181 -2.08 36.82 28.25
CA VAL A 181 -3.31 37.12 27.52
C VAL A 181 -3.30 36.47 26.14
N SER A 182 -2.22 36.60 25.36
CA SER A 182 -2.16 36.07 24.00
C SER A 182 -2.15 34.54 23.95
N HIS A 183 -1.61 33.88 24.99
CA HIS A 183 -1.51 32.41 25.07
C HIS A 183 -2.62 31.77 25.92
N LYS A 184 -3.64 32.52 26.33
CA LYS A 184 -4.76 31.99 27.12
C LYS A 184 -5.41 30.75 26.49
N TYR A 185 -5.48 30.71 25.15
CA TYR A 185 -6.04 29.60 24.38
C TYR A 185 -4.98 28.68 23.75
N MET A 186 -3.70 28.97 23.96
CA MET A 186 -2.56 28.17 23.49
C MET A 186 -1.62 27.85 24.66
N PRO A 187 -2.11 27.15 25.70
CA PRO A 187 -1.38 26.97 26.96
C PRO A 187 -0.17 26.03 26.87
N THR A 188 0.01 25.36 25.71
CA THR A 188 1.12 24.45 25.45
C THR A 188 2.25 25.10 24.65
N HIS A 189 2.13 26.38 24.32
CA HIS A 189 3.22 27.09 23.66
C HIS A 189 4.42 27.28 24.60
N CYS A 190 5.62 27.07 24.05
CA CYS A 190 6.89 27.27 24.72
C CYS A 190 7.30 28.74 24.72
N ILE A 191 7.53 29.29 25.91
CA ILE A 191 7.94 30.68 26.09
C ILE A 191 9.43 30.75 26.46
N TRP A 192 10.12 31.74 25.89
CA TRP A 192 11.48 32.10 26.21
C TRP A 192 11.51 33.48 26.86
N GLN A 193 12.30 33.60 27.92
CA GLN A 193 12.58 34.85 28.61
C GLN A 193 14.01 35.29 28.33
N TRP A 194 14.19 36.54 27.91
CA TRP A 194 15.49 37.18 27.87
C TRP A 194 15.93 37.53 29.30
N ASN A 195 17.02 36.92 29.75
CA ASN A 195 17.57 37.14 31.10
C ASN A 195 18.69 38.20 31.17
N GLY A 196 18.95 38.89 30.06
CA GLY A 196 20.10 39.81 29.91
C GLY A 196 21.31 39.20 29.20
N SER A 197 21.36 37.87 29.03
CA SER A 197 22.49 37.18 28.39
C SER A 197 22.05 36.17 27.33
N PHE A 198 21.01 35.38 27.60
CA PHE A 198 20.47 34.38 26.68
C PHE A 198 18.97 34.19 26.90
N LEU A 199 18.33 33.55 25.93
CA LEU A 199 16.92 33.15 26.02
C LEU A 199 16.80 31.88 26.86
N LYS A 200 16.22 32.01 28.06
CA LYS A 200 15.93 30.91 28.96
C LYS A 200 14.47 30.49 28.80
N TYR A 201 14.20 29.19 28.75
CA TYR A 201 12.83 28.69 28.79
C TYR A 201 12.13 29.05 30.12
N ILE A 202 10.87 29.46 30.02
CA ILE A 202 9.93 29.64 31.13
C ILE A 202 8.57 29.05 30.73
N SER A 203 7.92 28.34 31.64
CA SER A 203 6.58 27.79 31.36
C SER A 203 5.48 28.85 31.57
N LEU A 204 4.38 28.74 30.82
CA LEU A 204 3.19 29.57 31.07
C LEU A 204 2.63 29.35 32.49
N HIS A 205 2.80 28.17 33.06
CA HIS A 205 2.49 27.87 34.47
C HIS A 205 3.30 28.74 35.44
N GLU A 206 4.62 28.83 35.28
CA GLU A 206 5.47 29.70 36.12
C GLU A 206 5.14 31.19 35.91
N MET A 207 4.62 31.56 34.74
CA MET A 207 4.11 32.90 34.48
C MET A 207 2.75 33.17 35.15
N GLY A 208 2.10 32.16 35.72
CA GLY A 208 0.82 32.25 36.43
C GLY A 208 -0.41 32.02 35.56
N LEU A 209 -0.25 31.47 34.34
CA LEU A 209 -1.39 31.13 33.49
C LEU A 209 -2.20 29.99 34.12
N GLN A 210 -3.50 30.22 34.27
CA GLN A 210 -4.46 29.24 34.74
C GLN A 210 -5.47 28.94 33.63
N ILE A 211 -5.83 27.66 33.49
CA ILE A 211 -6.78 27.16 32.49
C ILE A 211 -8.09 26.85 33.21
N PRO A 212 -9.08 27.75 33.18
CA PRO A 212 -10.39 27.49 33.77
C PRO A 212 -11.19 26.49 32.95
N LEU A 213 -11.72 25.46 33.61
CA LEU A 213 -12.67 24.50 33.04
C LEU A 213 -14.12 24.90 33.36
N GLY A 214 -15.05 24.30 32.63
CA GLY A 214 -16.49 24.53 32.75
C GLY A 214 -17.00 25.70 31.89
N ASN A 215 -18.33 25.83 31.82
CA ASN A 215 -19.00 26.78 30.94
C ASN A 215 -19.10 28.19 31.54
N HIS A 216 -17.96 28.79 31.87
CA HIS A 216 -17.88 30.15 32.40
C HIS A 216 -17.15 31.08 31.44
N ARG A 217 -17.66 32.31 31.29
CA ARG A 217 -16.99 33.38 30.51
C ARG A 217 -15.73 33.89 31.21
N THR A 218 -15.66 33.73 32.53
CA THR A 218 -14.56 34.14 33.43
C THR A 218 -14.13 32.95 34.30
N THR A 219 -13.12 33.15 35.15
CA THR A 219 -12.71 32.14 36.14
C THR A 219 -13.88 31.76 37.06
N CYS A 220 -14.05 30.47 37.31
CA CYS A 220 -15.07 29.94 38.21
C CYS A 220 -14.84 30.46 39.64
N PRO A 221 -15.85 31.08 40.31
CA PRO A 221 -15.69 31.67 41.63
C PRO A 221 -15.42 30.63 42.74
N ILE A 222 -15.83 29.39 42.52
CA ILE A 222 -15.62 28.25 43.43
C ILE A 222 -14.73 27.18 42.79
N GLY A 223 -13.89 27.59 41.83
CA GLY A 223 -13.00 26.69 41.11
C GLY A 223 -11.89 26.13 42.00
N GLN A 224 -11.49 24.89 41.74
CA GLN A 224 -10.37 24.24 42.43
C GLN A 224 -9.16 24.13 41.51
N SER A 225 -8.07 24.80 41.87
CA SER A 225 -6.82 24.76 41.10
C SER A 225 -6.02 23.48 41.36
N ARG A 226 -5.45 22.89 40.31
CA ARG A 226 -4.52 21.75 40.39
C ARG A 226 -3.49 21.85 39.27
N THR A 227 -2.23 21.58 39.59
CA THR A 227 -1.17 21.47 38.59
C THR A 227 -1.14 20.06 37.99
N LEU A 228 -1.14 19.96 36.67
CA LEU A 228 -1.08 18.71 35.91
C LEU A 228 0.15 18.70 35.00
N THR A 229 0.66 17.49 34.74
CA THR A 229 1.61 17.25 33.64
C THR A 229 0.83 17.00 32.35
N LEU A 230 1.04 17.82 31.33
CA LEU A 230 0.33 17.75 30.06
C LEU A 230 1.31 17.36 28.93
N GLY A 231 1.01 16.28 28.21
CA GLY A 231 1.71 15.91 26.97
C GLY A 231 1.00 16.45 25.74
N ASP A 232 1.70 17.24 24.93
CA ASP A 232 1.22 17.83 23.68
C ASP A 232 2.21 17.59 22.54
N VAL A 233 1.81 17.87 21.30
CA VAL A 233 2.70 17.82 20.12
C VAL A 233 3.93 18.73 20.26
N THR A 234 3.84 19.77 21.09
CA THR A 234 4.93 20.69 21.44
C THR A 234 5.85 20.19 22.57
N GLY A 235 5.58 19.00 23.12
CA GLY A 235 6.33 18.38 24.23
C GLY A 235 5.52 18.30 25.53
N PHE A 236 6.21 18.10 26.65
CA PHE A 236 5.62 18.03 27.98
C PHE A 236 5.64 19.37 28.70
N HIS A 237 4.51 19.69 29.34
CA HIS A 237 4.25 20.96 30.02
C HIS A 237 3.74 20.73 31.44
N GLN A 238 3.99 21.69 32.33
CA GLN A 238 3.23 21.84 33.56
C GLN A 238 2.17 22.89 33.32
N VAL A 239 0.92 22.61 33.70
CA VAL A 239 -0.22 23.52 33.53
C VAL A 239 -1.05 23.57 34.81
N THR A 240 -1.57 24.73 35.17
CA THR A 240 -2.54 24.87 36.27
C THR A 240 -3.95 24.84 35.70
N ILE A 241 -4.69 23.78 36.01
CA ILE A 241 -6.10 23.63 35.66
C ILE A 241 -6.96 24.11 36.82
N VAL A 242 -8.03 24.86 36.54
CA VAL A 242 -9.03 25.26 37.53
C VAL A 242 -10.32 24.50 37.24
N PHE A 243 -10.57 23.43 37.99
CA PHE A 243 -11.76 22.61 37.87
C PHE A 243 -13.00 23.36 38.36
N CYS A 244 -14.08 23.32 37.59
CA CYS A 244 -15.34 23.91 37.99
C CYS A 244 -16.03 23.05 39.05
N ARG A 245 -16.58 23.72 40.08
CA ARG A 245 -17.36 23.10 41.15
C ARG A 245 -18.76 23.72 41.32
N CYS A 246 -19.19 24.60 40.41
CA CYS A 246 -20.50 25.27 40.49
C CYS A 246 -21.68 24.31 40.63
N LEU A 247 -21.57 23.10 40.09
CA LEU A 247 -22.59 22.06 40.16
C LEU A 247 -22.26 20.95 41.17
N ALA A 248 -21.29 21.14 42.08
CA ALA A 248 -20.82 20.07 42.97
C ALA A 248 -21.90 19.50 43.90
N SER A 249 -22.99 20.23 44.16
CA SER A 249 -24.16 19.77 44.91
C SER A 249 -25.24 19.10 44.07
N SER A 250 -25.10 19.11 42.73
CA SER A 250 -26.02 18.46 41.81
C SER A 250 -25.68 16.99 41.64
N THR A 251 -26.70 16.15 41.47
CA THR A 251 -26.55 14.74 41.08
C THR A 251 -25.89 14.57 39.70
N HIS A 252 -25.84 15.63 38.89
CA HIS A 252 -25.20 15.66 37.57
C HIS A 252 -23.93 16.51 37.53
N ALA A 253 -23.21 16.63 38.66
CA ALA A 253 -21.94 17.33 38.70
C ALA A 253 -20.93 16.66 37.74
N PRO A 254 -20.35 17.38 36.76
CA PRO A 254 -19.36 16.77 35.87
C PRO A 254 -18.08 16.43 36.65
N SER A 255 -17.62 15.20 36.51
CA SER A 255 -16.38 14.71 37.13
C SER A 255 -15.14 15.44 36.57
N ASP A 256 -13.99 15.30 37.26
CA ASP A 256 -12.72 15.88 36.79
C ASP A 256 -12.36 15.39 35.38
N TYR A 257 -12.55 14.10 35.09
CA TYR A 257 -12.25 13.52 33.78
C TYR A 257 -13.17 14.08 32.68
N GLN A 258 -14.47 14.26 32.95
CA GLN A 258 -15.42 14.80 31.98
C GLN A 258 -15.06 16.24 31.60
N GLN A 259 -14.75 17.08 32.59
CA GLN A 259 -14.34 18.47 32.35
C GLN A 259 -13.04 18.56 31.53
N LEU A 260 -12.10 17.63 31.72
CA LEU A 260 -10.88 17.55 30.92
C LEU A 260 -11.15 17.12 29.48
N LEU A 261 -12.01 16.10 29.28
CA LEU A 261 -12.40 15.63 27.95
C LEU A 261 -13.12 16.73 27.16
N ASP A 262 -14.00 17.50 27.81
CA ASP A 262 -14.65 18.69 27.22
C ASP A 262 -13.64 19.74 26.75
N ALA A 263 -12.53 19.87 27.50
CA ALA A 263 -11.40 20.74 27.17
C ALA A 263 -10.37 20.10 26.21
N ARG A 264 -10.68 18.95 25.60
CA ARG A 264 -9.80 18.19 24.68
C ARG A 264 -8.48 17.73 25.32
N MET A 265 -8.52 17.45 26.62
CA MET A 265 -7.42 16.85 27.38
C MET A 265 -7.85 15.44 27.81
N PHE A 266 -7.18 14.43 27.29
CA PHE A 266 -7.43 13.04 27.64
C PHE A 266 -6.75 12.71 28.98
N PRO A 267 -7.51 12.37 30.03
CA PRO A 267 -6.95 12.11 31.34
C PRO A 267 -6.24 10.76 31.40
N CYS A 268 -5.12 10.69 32.12
CA CYS A 268 -4.45 9.43 32.39
C CYS A 268 -5.06 8.66 33.57
N SER A 269 -5.98 9.24 34.34
CA SER A 269 -6.73 8.57 35.40
C SER A 269 -8.09 9.24 35.61
N ASP A 270 -9.09 8.46 36.04
CA ASP A 270 -10.49 8.91 36.05
C ASP A 270 -10.88 9.70 37.30
N GLU A 271 -10.37 9.28 38.47
CA GLU A 271 -10.81 9.84 39.75
C GLU A 271 -10.11 11.17 40.08
N ARG A 272 -8.79 11.18 39.99
CA ARG A 272 -7.96 12.34 40.34
C ARG A 272 -6.80 12.48 39.35
N PRO A 273 -7.08 12.95 38.12
CA PRO A 273 -6.05 13.13 37.10
C PRO A 273 -4.95 14.07 37.59
N THR A 274 -3.70 13.64 37.38
CA THR A 274 -2.45 14.40 37.61
C THR A 274 -1.62 14.54 36.33
N SER A 275 -1.96 13.75 35.32
CA SER A 275 -1.39 13.80 33.98
C SER A 275 -2.47 13.66 32.91
N VAL A 276 -2.24 14.31 31.77
CA VAL A 276 -3.16 14.34 30.63
C VAL A 276 -2.37 14.37 29.32
N PHE A 277 -2.97 13.89 28.23
CA PHE A 277 -2.47 14.09 26.87
C PHE A 277 -3.50 14.86 26.03
N THR A 278 -3.06 15.80 25.19
CA THR A 278 -4.00 16.53 24.33
C THR A 278 -4.59 15.61 23.27
N PHE A 279 -5.83 15.90 22.84
CA PHE A 279 -6.41 15.21 21.69
C PHE A 279 -5.56 15.38 20.44
N SER A 280 -4.89 16.52 20.28
CA SER A 280 -3.95 16.78 19.19
C SER A 280 -2.77 15.81 19.19
N ALA A 281 -2.15 15.54 20.35
CA ALA A 281 -1.05 14.59 20.46
C ALA A 281 -1.49 13.15 20.16
N LEU A 282 -2.65 12.73 20.68
CA LEU A 282 -3.20 11.38 20.44
C LEU A 282 -3.64 11.20 18.99
N HIS A 283 -4.21 12.23 18.37
CA HIS A 283 -4.57 12.22 16.95
C HIS A 283 -3.32 12.15 16.06
N MET A 284 -2.29 12.96 16.34
CA MET A 284 -1.03 12.90 15.60
C MET A 284 -0.35 11.54 15.73
N PHE A 285 -0.37 10.94 16.92
CA PHE A 285 0.14 9.57 17.10
C PHE A 285 -0.67 8.56 16.30
N HIS A 286 -2.00 8.62 16.34
CA HIS A 286 -2.86 7.70 15.59
C HIS A 286 -2.50 7.70 14.11
N ILE A 287 -2.43 8.88 13.48
CA ILE A 287 -2.02 9.00 12.07
C ILE A 287 -0.60 8.48 11.87
N ALA A 288 0.37 8.87 12.69
CA ALA A 288 1.75 8.42 12.54
C ALA A 288 1.90 6.89 12.71
N ALA A 289 1.05 6.26 13.54
CA ALA A 289 1.05 4.83 13.77
C ALA A 289 0.43 4.04 12.61
N THR A 290 -0.59 4.57 11.93
CA THR A 290 -1.24 3.90 10.80
C THR A 290 -0.56 4.21 9.46
N GLU A 291 -0.06 5.43 9.27
CA GLU A 291 0.60 5.89 8.06
C GLU A 291 2.09 5.52 8.06
N ALA A 292 2.88 6.18 8.92
CA ALA A 292 4.34 6.00 9.01
C ALA A 292 4.76 4.78 9.85
N LYS A 293 3.80 3.93 10.23
CA LYS A 293 3.98 2.73 11.07
C LYS A 293 4.75 2.98 12.37
N LEU A 294 4.71 4.22 12.87
CA LEU A 294 5.58 4.70 13.94
C LEU A 294 5.22 4.03 15.27
N SER A 295 6.23 3.45 15.94
CA SER A 295 6.00 2.87 17.27
C SER A 295 5.69 3.95 18.32
N GLY A 296 4.82 3.63 19.28
CA GLY A 296 4.50 4.53 20.40
C GLY A 296 5.72 4.95 21.21
N GLY A 297 6.74 4.09 21.32
CA GLY A 297 8.02 4.44 21.95
C GLY A 297 8.78 5.53 21.20
N ARG A 298 8.79 5.49 19.86
CA ARG A 298 9.44 6.52 19.03
C ARG A 298 8.67 7.82 19.07
N PHE A 299 7.33 7.77 19.01
CA PHE A 299 6.50 8.96 19.17
C PHE A 299 6.69 9.61 20.54
N TYR A 300 6.69 8.82 21.61
CA TYR A 300 6.97 9.34 22.95
C TYR A 300 8.37 9.97 23.04
N ALA A 301 9.38 9.35 22.43
CA ALA A 301 10.73 9.93 22.36
C ALA A 301 10.77 11.27 21.59
N LEU A 302 9.94 11.43 20.55
CA LEU A 302 9.75 12.73 19.87
C LEU A 302 9.19 13.77 20.85
N LEU A 303 8.13 13.45 21.60
CA LEU A 303 7.57 14.37 22.61
C LEU A 303 8.62 14.75 23.67
N VAL A 304 9.40 13.77 24.14
CA VAL A 304 10.50 14.04 25.06
C VAL A 304 11.54 14.96 24.42
N ARG A 305 11.91 14.77 23.15
CA ARG A 305 12.89 15.62 22.45
C ARG A 305 12.39 17.05 22.23
N GLU A 306 11.10 17.23 21.95
CA GLU A 306 10.47 18.55 21.81
C GLU A 306 10.36 19.31 23.13
N THR A 307 10.26 18.57 24.24
CA THR A 307 10.21 19.15 25.60
C THR A 307 11.50 19.93 25.90
N PRO A 308 11.45 21.16 26.42
CA PRO A 308 12.65 21.95 26.74
C PRO A 308 13.71 21.21 27.58
N SER A 309 14.99 21.48 27.31
CA SER A 309 16.12 20.76 27.91
C SER A 309 16.16 20.83 29.45
N SER A 310 15.70 21.94 30.04
CA SER A 310 15.58 22.10 31.50
C SER A 310 14.58 21.10 32.10
N LEU A 311 13.44 20.89 31.44
CA LEU A 311 12.41 19.93 31.86
C LEU A 311 12.83 18.50 31.57
N ARG A 312 13.53 18.21 30.45
CA ARG A 312 14.05 16.87 30.17
C ARG A 312 14.98 16.35 31.27
N ARG A 313 15.84 17.22 31.82
CA ARG A 313 16.75 16.89 32.93
C ARG A 313 16.03 16.48 34.22
N SER A 314 14.77 16.90 34.41
CA SER A 314 13.96 16.50 35.57
C SER A 314 13.33 15.10 35.47
N GLY A 315 13.48 14.40 34.34
CA GLY A 315 13.10 12.97 34.24
C GLY A 315 11.61 12.70 34.10
N ILE A 316 10.96 13.27 33.08
CA ILE A 316 9.53 13.01 32.79
C ILE A 316 9.36 11.58 32.24
N ASN A 317 8.79 10.70 33.07
CA ASN A 317 8.41 9.34 32.67
C ASN A 317 6.89 9.13 32.76
N ARG A 318 6.23 9.25 31.60
CA ARG A 318 4.78 9.06 31.39
C ARG A 318 4.50 8.10 30.22
N TYR A 319 5.49 7.31 29.83
CA TYR A 319 5.38 6.41 28.67
C TYR A 319 4.28 5.37 28.83
N ARG A 320 4.19 4.73 30.01
CA ARG A 320 3.14 3.74 30.29
C ARG A 320 1.74 4.34 30.20
N GLU A 321 1.58 5.56 30.71
CA GLU A 321 0.31 6.29 30.63
C GLU A 321 -0.03 6.61 29.17
N PHE A 322 0.94 7.12 28.40
CA PHE A 322 0.77 7.39 26.97
C PHE A 322 0.30 6.15 26.20
N MET A 323 0.97 5.02 26.39
CA MET A 323 0.61 3.78 25.68
C MET A 323 -0.83 3.35 25.98
N ARG A 324 -1.28 3.48 27.24
CA ARG A 324 -2.66 3.17 27.63
C ARG A 324 -3.65 4.14 26.99
N VAL A 325 -3.48 5.45 27.19
CA VAL A 325 -4.46 6.43 26.68
C VAL A 325 -4.48 6.47 25.15
N ALA A 326 -3.38 6.14 24.48
CA ALA A 326 -3.35 6.00 23.02
C ALA A 326 -4.20 4.81 22.54
N GLN A 327 -4.15 3.68 23.24
CA GLN A 327 -4.97 2.51 22.93
C GLN A 327 -6.47 2.80 23.17
N GLU A 328 -6.80 3.42 24.30
CA GLU A 328 -8.16 3.90 24.62
C GLU A 328 -8.67 4.90 23.57
N TRP A 329 -7.83 5.85 23.18
CA TRP A 329 -8.15 6.83 22.14
C TRP A 329 -8.50 6.18 20.81
N MET A 330 -7.65 5.27 20.31
CA MET A 330 -7.88 4.59 19.03
C MET A 330 -9.15 3.75 19.05
N TRP A 331 -9.44 3.10 20.20
CA TRP A 331 -10.69 2.38 20.40
C TRP A 331 -11.91 3.31 20.34
N LEU A 332 -11.86 4.45 21.03
CA LEU A 332 -12.93 5.46 21.01
C LEU A 332 -13.10 6.06 19.61
N GLN A 333 -12.02 6.30 18.85
CA GLN A 333 -12.14 6.76 17.47
C GLN A 333 -12.81 5.71 16.57
N THR A 334 -12.54 4.42 16.80
CA THR A 334 -13.19 3.31 16.09
C THR A 334 -14.69 3.28 16.40
N LYS A 335 -15.08 3.37 17.68
CA LYS A 335 -16.50 3.46 18.06
C LYS A 335 -17.18 4.70 17.52
N LYS A 336 -16.56 5.87 17.63
CA LYS A 336 -17.09 7.16 17.15
C LYS A 336 -17.47 7.08 15.67
N ARG A 337 -16.71 6.36 14.86
CA ARG A 337 -16.97 6.18 13.43
C ARG A 337 -18.31 5.50 13.14
N SER A 338 -18.78 4.61 14.02
CA SER A 338 -20.10 3.96 13.88
C SER A 338 -21.26 4.94 14.04
N GLY A 339 -21.03 6.10 14.67
CA GLY A 339 -22.06 7.09 14.98
C GLY A 339 -23.01 6.70 16.13
N SER A 340 -22.79 5.58 16.83
CA SER A 340 -23.63 5.15 17.96
C SER A 340 -22.82 5.00 19.26
N LEU A 341 -23.51 5.23 20.38
CA LEU A 341 -23.01 5.07 21.75
C LEU A 341 -23.41 3.72 22.38
N ASP A 342 -24.24 2.94 21.69
CA ASP A 342 -24.77 1.66 22.18
C ASP A 342 -23.72 0.54 22.10
N ALA A 343 -24.09 -0.66 22.55
CA ALA A 343 -23.30 -1.86 22.28
C ALA A 343 -23.28 -2.12 20.76
N LEU A 344 -22.11 -1.96 20.15
CA LEU A 344 -21.94 -2.08 18.71
C LEU A 344 -21.61 -3.52 18.33
N THR A 345 -22.23 -4.01 17.26
CA THR A 345 -21.81 -5.26 16.63
C THR A 345 -20.55 -5.03 15.77
N ARG A 346 -19.87 -6.11 15.41
CA ARG A 346 -18.70 -6.05 14.51
C ARG A 346 -19.04 -5.36 13.19
N GLU A 347 -20.22 -5.64 12.64
CA GLU A 347 -20.69 -5.08 11.36
C GLU A 347 -20.84 -3.56 11.41
N GLN A 348 -21.12 -3.01 12.60
CA GLN A 348 -21.24 -1.57 12.83
C GLN A 348 -19.87 -0.88 13.03
N LEU A 349 -18.84 -1.63 13.42
CA LEU A 349 -17.49 -1.11 13.67
C LEU A 349 -16.57 -1.21 12.44
N LEU A 350 -16.71 -2.28 11.66
CA LEU A 350 -15.75 -2.63 10.62
C LEU A 350 -16.03 -1.93 9.29
N VAL A 351 -14.98 -1.39 8.67
CA VAL A 351 -15.10 -0.81 7.31
C VAL A 351 -15.04 -1.93 6.29
N ARG A 352 -16.17 -2.19 5.61
CA ARG A 352 -16.31 -3.20 4.55
C ARG A 352 -16.12 -2.58 3.17
N CYS A 353 -15.75 -3.41 2.19
CA CYS A 353 -15.73 -3.01 0.79
C CYS A 353 -17.15 -2.62 0.32
N PRO A 354 -17.37 -1.38 -0.15
CA PRO A 354 -18.68 -0.92 -0.60
C PRO A 354 -19.07 -1.49 -1.98
N ALA A 355 -18.09 -1.93 -2.77
CA ALA A 355 -18.28 -2.43 -4.13
C ALA A 355 -18.47 -3.96 -4.22
N CYS A 356 -18.17 -4.71 -3.16
CA CYS A 356 -18.44 -6.15 -3.13
C CYS A 356 -19.95 -6.41 -3.05
N PRO A 357 -20.47 -7.46 -3.71
CA PRO A 357 -21.88 -7.82 -3.62
C PRO A 357 -22.31 -8.09 -2.17
N ARG A 358 -23.34 -7.39 -1.69
CA ARG A 358 -23.93 -7.55 -0.37
C ARG A 358 -25.45 -7.45 -0.48
N LEU A 359 -26.13 -8.56 -0.22
CA LEU A 359 -27.59 -8.68 -0.33
C LEU A 359 -28.28 -7.70 0.62
N GLY A 360 -29.24 -6.92 0.10
CA GLY A 360 -29.98 -5.90 0.85
C GLY A 360 -29.19 -4.61 1.13
N TYR A 361 -27.94 -4.51 0.64
CA TYR A 361 -27.14 -3.29 0.72
C TYR A 361 -26.94 -2.65 -0.65
N ASN A 362 -26.44 -3.41 -1.62
CA ASN A 362 -26.15 -2.91 -2.97
C ASN A 362 -26.73 -3.77 -4.10
N PHE A 363 -27.44 -4.85 -3.77
CA PHE A 363 -28.29 -5.58 -4.69
C PHE A 363 -29.40 -6.33 -3.93
N GLU A 364 -30.48 -6.66 -4.63
CA GLU A 364 -31.59 -7.46 -4.13
C GLU A 364 -31.57 -8.87 -4.73
N ALA A 365 -32.19 -9.85 -4.05
CA ALA A 365 -32.21 -11.23 -4.52
C ALA A 365 -32.83 -11.38 -5.93
N SER A 366 -33.75 -10.48 -6.30
CA SER A 366 -34.37 -10.43 -7.63
C SER A 366 -33.42 -10.01 -8.76
N ASP A 367 -32.28 -9.41 -8.44
CA ASP A 367 -31.30 -8.96 -9.43
C ASP A 367 -30.41 -10.11 -9.94
N VAL A 368 -30.50 -11.27 -9.27
CA VAL A 368 -29.72 -12.47 -9.55
C VAL A 368 -30.52 -13.46 -10.40
N SER A 369 -29.90 -13.93 -11.46
CA SER A 369 -30.37 -14.96 -12.39
C SER A 369 -29.23 -15.94 -12.70
N ASP A 370 -29.56 -17.10 -13.26
CA ASP A 370 -28.56 -18.11 -13.63
C ASP A 370 -27.48 -17.55 -14.57
N ASP A 371 -27.86 -16.61 -15.46
CA ASP A 371 -26.99 -16.03 -16.47
C ASP A 371 -26.06 -14.95 -15.92
N ASN A 372 -26.38 -14.32 -14.78
CA ASN A 372 -25.62 -13.19 -14.24
C ASN A 372 -25.12 -13.39 -12.80
N GLN A 373 -25.36 -14.56 -12.19
CA GLN A 373 -24.95 -14.87 -10.81
C GLN A 373 -23.47 -14.59 -10.53
N TYR A 374 -22.60 -14.71 -11.53
CA TYR A 374 -21.17 -14.45 -11.41
C TYR A 374 -20.83 -12.99 -11.07
N LEU A 375 -21.71 -12.03 -11.42
CA LEU A 375 -21.55 -10.63 -11.04
C LEU A 375 -21.66 -10.44 -9.53
N TYR A 376 -22.51 -11.26 -8.90
CA TYR A 376 -22.83 -11.24 -7.46
C TYR A 376 -21.98 -12.22 -6.64
N THR A 377 -20.97 -12.85 -7.25
CA THR A 377 -20.00 -13.67 -6.53
C THR A 377 -19.09 -12.80 -5.67
N THR A 378 -18.95 -13.15 -4.39
CA THR A 378 -17.95 -12.54 -3.51
C THR A 378 -16.63 -13.27 -3.66
N HIS A 379 -15.60 -12.57 -4.13
CA HIS A 379 -14.26 -13.12 -4.33
C HIS A 379 -13.36 -12.81 -3.15
N ILE A 380 -12.88 -13.86 -2.49
CA ILE A 380 -11.94 -13.82 -1.37
C ILE A 380 -10.59 -14.40 -1.80
N SER A 381 -9.51 -13.73 -1.46
CA SER A 381 -8.13 -14.25 -1.57
C SER A 381 -7.58 -14.49 -0.18
N TYR A 382 -6.69 -15.46 -0.02
CA TYR A 382 -5.97 -15.69 1.24
C TYR A 382 -4.49 -15.82 0.96
N ASP A 383 -3.70 -15.15 1.79
CA ASP A 383 -2.25 -15.29 1.82
C ASP A 383 -1.70 -15.14 3.25
N GLY A 384 -0.45 -15.57 3.48
CA GLY A 384 0.29 -15.42 4.72
C GLY A 384 1.58 -14.60 4.58
N SER A 385 1.66 -13.50 5.34
CA SER A 385 2.92 -12.80 5.58
C SER A 385 3.76 -13.50 6.65
N PHE A 386 4.97 -13.91 6.28
CA PHE A 386 5.99 -14.43 7.19
C PHE A 386 6.92 -13.33 7.74
N GLN A 387 6.70 -12.07 7.37
CA GLN A 387 7.50 -10.94 7.86
C GLN A 387 6.96 -10.41 9.18
N LEU A 388 5.63 -10.42 9.37
CA LEU A 388 4.97 -9.94 10.60
C LEU A 388 5.13 -10.91 11.77
N VAL A 389 6.37 -11.03 12.25
CA VAL A 389 6.74 -11.88 13.39
C VAL A 389 6.43 -11.21 14.73
N ARG A 390 6.26 -12.03 15.78
CA ARG A 390 6.22 -11.60 17.18
C ARG A 390 7.32 -12.29 17.96
N ARG A 391 8.14 -11.50 18.63
CA ARG A 391 9.18 -12.02 19.54
C ARG A 391 8.52 -12.60 20.77
N GLN A 392 9.08 -13.70 21.27
CA GLN A 392 8.65 -14.28 22.53
C GLN A 392 8.85 -13.27 23.66
N ARG A 393 7.82 -13.08 24.47
CA ARG A 393 7.83 -12.20 25.65
C ARG A 393 7.18 -12.90 26.83
N ALA A 394 7.50 -12.42 28.03
CA ALA A 394 6.76 -12.81 29.23
C ALA A 394 5.27 -12.48 29.01
N GLU A 395 4.41 -13.46 29.21
CA GLU A 395 2.96 -13.28 29.09
C GLU A 395 2.48 -12.34 30.19
N ASP A 396 1.76 -11.30 29.80
CA ASP A 396 1.12 -10.37 30.72
C ASP A 396 -0.37 -10.69 30.76
N ASN A 397 -0.83 -11.27 31.86
CA ASN A 397 -2.23 -11.64 32.06
C ASN A 397 -3.19 -10.44 32.06
N HIS A 398 -2.65 -9.21 32.11
CA HIS A 398 -3.43 -7.97 32.04
C HIS A 398 -3.43 -7.33 30.65
N ASP A 399 -2.72 -7.88 29.67
CA ASP A 399 -2.73 -7.39 28.28
C ASP A 399 -4.07 -7.73 27.60
N THR A 400 -4.97 -6.75 27.63
CA THR A 400 -6.34 -6.89 27.10
C THR A 400 -6.41 -6.35 25.68
N CYS A 401 -6.98 -7.14 24.77
CA CYS A 401 -7.35 -6.73 23.41
C CYS A 401 -8.68 -5.97 23.46
N LEU A 402 -8.69 -4.67 23.17
CA LEU A 402 -9.94 -3.88 23.17
C LEU A 402 -10.81 -4.18 21.94
N THR A 403 -10.18 -4.68 20.87
CA THR A 403 -10.84 -5.00 19.59
C THR A 403 -11.22 -6.47 19.46
N GLU A 404 -11.12 -7.25 20.55
CA GLU A 404 -11.49 -8.66 20.59
C GLU A 404 -12.90 -8.86 20.05
N ARG A 405 -13.08 -9.82 19.14
CA ARG A 405 -14.35 -10.13 18.45
C ARG A 405 -15.01 -8.97 17.68
N SER A 406 -14.31 -7.85 17.48
CA SER A 406 -14.94 -6.62 16.98
C SER A 406 -14.47 -6.22 15.58
N LEU A 407 -13.28 -6.66 15.15
CA LEU A 407 -12.68 -6.27 13.86
C LEU A 407 -12.21 -7.51 13.05
N PHE A 408 -10.96 -7.54 12.58
CA PHE A 408 -10.47 -8.48 11.58
C PHE A 408 -9.92 -9.79 12.16
N PHE A 409 -9.32 -9.73 13.35
CA PHE A 409 -8.87 -10.93 14.05
C PHE A 409 -10.04 -11.83 14.45
N VAL A 410 -9.79 -13.13 14.33
CA VAL A 410 -10.68 -14.17 14.87
C VAL A 410 -10.70 -14.16 16.39
N ASP A 411 -11.74 -14.74 16.99
CA ASP A 411 -11.83 -14.92 18.44
C ASP A 411 -10.64 -15.73 18.98
N SER A 412 -9.85 -15.12 19.85
CA SER A 412 -8.62 -15.71 20.40
C SER A 412 -8.90 -17.00 21.17
N ASP A 413 -9.98 -17.05 21.97
CA ASP A 413 -10.27 -18.21 22.82
C ASP A 413 -10.71 -19.43 22.02
N SER A 414 -11.65 -19.25 21.09
CA SER A 414 -12.09 -20.31 20.19
C SER A 414 -10.96 -20.80 19.30
N TYR A 415 -10.09 -19.88 18.87
CA TYR A 415 -8.91 -20.22 18.08
C TYR A 415 -7.88 -21.03 18.88
N LYS A 416 -7.54 -20.62 20.12
CA LYS A 416 -6.62 -21.40 21.00
C LYS A 416 -7.14 -22.81 21.29
N LYS A 417 -8.45 -22.97 21.47
CA LYS A 417 -9.09 -24.29 21.63
C LYS A 417 -8.94 -25.13 20.36
N TYR A 418 -9.21 -24.52 19.19
CA TYR A 418 -9.03 -25.19 17.90
C TYR A 418 -7.57 -25.65 17.70
N LEU A 419 -6.60 -24.78 17.95
CA LEU A 419 -5.17 -25.12 17.86
C LEU A 419 -4.81 -26.33 18.74
N THR A 420 -5.40 -26.42 19.93
CA THR A 420 -5.15 -27.54 20.84
C THR A 420 -5.77 -28.83 20.33
N PHE A 421 -6.97 -28.76 19.74
CA PHE A 421 -7.65 -29.89 19.12
C PHE A 421 -6.90 -30.41 17.88
N THR A 422 -6.32 -29.53 17.06
CA THR A 422 -5.67 -29.91 15.79
C THR A 422 -4.18 -30.26 15.90
N LYS A 423 -3.60 -30.25 17.12
CA LYS A 423 -2.17 -30.53 17.33
C LYS A 423 -1.72 -31.93 16.85
N ASP A 424 -2.63 -32.90 16.77
CA ASP A 424 -2.30 -34.30 16.44
C ASP A 424 -2.48 -34.70 14.96
N ASP A 425 -3.17 -33.88 14.15
CA ASP A 425 -3.52 -34.21 12.76
C ASP A 425 -2.61 -33.57 11.70
N ALA A 426 -1.75 -32.63 12.10
CA ALA A 426 -0.90 -31.90 11.17
C ALA A 426 0.18 -32.82 10.57
N PHE A 427 0.14 -32.95 9.24
CA PHE A 427 1.18 -33.50 8.35
C PHE A 427 1.35 -35.01 8.17
N LYS A 428 0.82 -35.90 9.02
CA LYS A 428 1.09 -37.34 8.84
C LYS A 428 0.41 -37.98 7.61
N ASN A 429 -0.60 -37.34 7.02
CA ASN A 429 -1.45 -37.94 5.98
C ASN A 429 -1.52 -37.19 4.64
N THR A 430 -0.74 -36.12 4.44
CA THR A 430 -0.77 -35.40 3.16
C THR A 430 0.08 -36.15 2.14
N LYS A 431 -0.56 -36.95 1.27
CA LYS A 431 0.11 -37.44 0.05
C LYS A 431 0.54 -36.23 -0.77
N LEU A 432 1.85 -36.07 -0.97
CA LEU A 432 2.41 -35.10 -1.91
C LEU A 432 1.80 -35.39 -3.29
N SER A 433 1.10 -34.42 -3.87
CA SER A 433 0.85 -34.43 -5.31
C SER A 433 2.05 -33.84 -6.04
N ASP A 434 2.18 -34.17 -7.32
CA ASP A 434 3.32 -33.82 -8.19
C ASP A 434 3.44 -32.32 -8.56
N CYS A 435 3.03 -31.39 -7.68
CA CYS A 435 3.09 -29.94 -7.93
C CYS A 435 4.35 -29.30 -7.31
N ASN A 436 5.04 -28.46 -8.09
CA ASN A 436 6.38 -27.95 -7.75
C ASN A 436 6.39 -26.92 -6.61
N ASN A 437 5.41 -26.01 -6.55
CA ASN A 437 5.38 -24.91 -5.56
C ASN A 437 5.34 -25.40 -4.10
N HIS A 438 4.84 -26.60 -3.85
CA HIS A 438 4.79 -27.18 -2.51
C HIS A 438 6.18 -27.46 -1.92
N LYS A 439 7.22 -27.69 -2.74
CA LYS A 439 8.60 -27.88 -2.25
C LYS A 439 9.17 -26.58 -1.65
N ALA A 440 8.81 -25.43 -2.21
CA ALA A 440 9.20 -24.11 -1.68
C ALA A 440 8.42 -23.77 -0.39
N ALA A 441 7.10 -24.03 -0.38
CA ALA A 441 6.26 -23.80 0.79
C ALA A 441 6.66 -24.65 2.01
N ILE A 442 7.17 -25.89 1.82
CA ILE A 442 7.70 -26.72 2.92
C ILE A 442 9.01 -26.14 3.48
N GLY A 443 9.88 -25.57 2.63
CA GLY A 443 11.18 -25.02 3.04
C GLY A 443 11.10 -23.76 3.91
N ALA A 444 9.99 -23.01 3.83
CA ALA A 444 9.75 -21.81 4.62
C ALA A 444 9.38 -22.09 6.09
N TRP A 445 9.09 -23.34 6.47
CA TRP A 445 8.80 -23.74 7.86
C TRP A 445 10.10 -23.94 8.66
N SER A 446 10.90 -22.89 8.74
CA SER A 446 12.00 -22.82 9.70
C SER A 446 11.42 -22.39 11.05
N LEU A 447 11.52 -23.24 12.08
CA LEU A 447 11.30 -22.81 13.46
C LEU A 447 12.40 -21.80 13.82
N TYR A 448 12.08 -20.53 13.76
CA TYR A 448 12.99 -19.49 14.24
C TYR A 448 12.94 -19.47 15.78
N GLU A 449 14.06 -19.81 16.42
CA GLU A 449 14.19 -19.72 17.88
C GLU A 449 13.94 -18.28 18.36
N GLY A 450 13.18 -18.13 19.45
CA GLY A 450 12.86 -16.83 20.05
C GLY A 450 11.65 -16.09 19.47
N LEU A 451 10.91 -16.68 18.52
CA LEU A 451 9.63 -16.17 18.04
C LEU A 451 8.45 -16.94 18.61
N GLU A 452 7.39 -16.23 19.01
CA GLU A 452 6.12 -16.85 19.40
C GLU A 452 5.15 -16.94 18.20
N VAL A 453 5.23 -15.96 17.30
CA VAL A 453 4.48 -15.93 16.05
C VAL A 453 5.46 -15.75 14.90
N THR A 454 5.44 -16.68 13.94
CA THR A 454 6.31 -16.68 12.76
C THR A 454 5.69 -16.00 11.54
N GLY A 455 4.40 -15.63 11.60
CA GLY A 455 3.71 -14.94 10.53
C GLY A 455 2.22 -14.69 10.83
N ILE A 456 1.53 -14.04 9.90
CA ILE A 456 0.11 -13.75 9.96
C ILE A 456 -0.52 -14.07 8.60
N GLY A 457 -1.61 -14.82 8.60
CA GLY A 457 -2.47 -15.01 7.44
C GLY A 457 -3.70 -14.14 7.48
N ALA A 458 -4.13 -13.64 6.31
CA ALA A 458 -5.34 -12.84 6.17
C ALA A 458 -6.15 -13.23 4.93
N CYS A 459 -7.48 -13.28 5.11
CA CYS A 459 -8.41 -13.24 3.99
C CYS A 459 -8.65 -11.79 3.57
N SER A 460 -8.69 -11.56 2.27
CA SER A 460 -8.95 -10.27 1.65
C SER A 460 -10.02 -10.36 0.56
N CYS A 461 -10.67 -9.25 0.25
CA CYS A 461 -11.41 -9.09 -0.99
C CYS A 461 -10.44 -9.13 -2.17
N ALA A 462 -10.57 -10.13 -3.04
CA ALA A 462 -9.68 -10.30 -4.18
C ALA A 462 -9.83 -9.20 -5.24
N ARG A 463 -11.02 -8.58 -5.35
CA ARG A 463 -11.32 -7.57 -6.38
C ARG A 463 -10.79 -6.17 -6.03
N HIS A 464 -10.83 -5.80 -4.76
CA HIS A 464 -10.65 -4.40 -4.34
C HIS A 464 -9.62 -4.22 -3.22
N SER A 465 -8.96 -5.30 -2.76
CA SER A 465 -7.95 -5.28 -1.71
C SER A 465 -8.46 -4.69 -0.39
N PHE A 466 -9.44 -5.35 0.22
CA PHE A 466 -9.95 -5.02 1.57
C PHE A 466 -9.72 -6.21 2.50
N TYR A 467 -9.31 -5.98 3.74
CA TYR A 467 -9.29 -7.03 4.75
C TYR A 467 -10.71 -7.52 5.06
N MET A 468 -10.87 -8.84 5.16
CA MET A 468 -12.15 -9.47 5.48
C MET A 468 -12.35 -9.60 7.00
N PRO A 469 -13.59 -9.44 7.51
CA PRO A 469 -13.91 -9.66 8.92
C PRO A 469 -13.63 -11.11 9.32
N ASN A 470 -13.10 -11.34 10.53
CA ASN A 470 -12.63 -12.67 10.97
C ASN A 470 -11.63 -13.35 10.03
N GLY A 471 -10.98 -12.57 9.16
CA GLY A 471 -10.08 -13.09 8.14
C GLY A 471 -8.65 -13.27 8.61
N VAL A 472 -8.27 -12.74 9.78
CA VAL A 472 -6.86 -12.62 10.20
C VAL A 472 -6.52 -13.58 11.35
N ARG A 473 -5.41 -14.31 11.23
CA ARG A 473 -4.89 -15.23 12.26
C ARG A 473 -3.40 -15.52 12.12
N PHE A 474 -2.80 -16.10 13.15
CA PHE A 474 -1.36 -16.39 13.23
C PHE A 474 -0.93 -17.75 12.62
N ALA A 475 -1.86 -18.70 12.45
CA ALA A 475 -1.60 -20.02 11.87
C ALA A 475 -2.89 -20.68 11.30
N TYR A 476 -2.74 -21.73 10.48
CA TYR A 476 -3.80 -22.61 9.93
C TYR A 476 -4.86 -21.96 9.03
N THR A 477 -4.62 -21.90 7.71
CA THR A 477 -5.52 -21.37 6.65
C THR A 477 -7.01 -21.67 6.84
N ASP A 478 -7.34 -22.88 7.28
CA ASP A 478 -8.71 -23.33 7.38
C ASP A 478 -9.58 -22.47 8.32
N TYR A 479 -9.04 -22.05 9.46
CA TYR A 479 -9.85 -21.38 10.49
C TYR A 479 -10.38 -20.01 10.04
N ALA A 480 -9.56 -19.14 9.45
CA ALA A 480 -10.03 -17.82 9.00
C ALA A 480 -10.78 -17.90 7.68
N VAL A 481 -10.45 -18.85 6.78
CA VAL A 481 -11.27 -19.06 5.58
C VAL A 481 -12.66 -19.50 6.00
N GLY A 482 -12.76 -20.46 6.92
CA GLY A 482 -14.03 -20.90 7.48
C GLY A 482 -14.79 -19.78 8.18
N SER A 483 -14.12 -18.99 9.03
CA SER A 483 -14.74 -17.86 9.74
C SER A 483 -15.28 -16.79 8.78
N VAL A 484 -14.56 -16.48 7.70
CA VAL A 484 -15.02 -15.56 6.66
C VAL A 484 -16.20 -16.15 5.89
N MET A 485 -16.15 -17.42 5.51
CA MET A 485 -17.25 -18.09 4.81
C MET A 485 -18.52 -18.16 5.66
N THR A 486 -18.41 -18.46 6.96
CA THR A 486 -19.53 -18.38 7.91
C THR A 486 -20.10 -16.96 7.95
N THR A 487 -19.24 -15.94 8.04
CA THR A 487 -19.68 -14.54 8.04
C THR A 487 -20.46 -14.20 6.77
N LEU A 488 -19.92 -14.57 5.59
CA LEU A 488 -20.58 -14.34 4.30
C LEU A 488 -21.91 -15.10 4.20
N LYS A 489 -21.96 -16.34 4.67
CA LYS A 489 -23.19 -17.14 4.66
C LYS A 489 -24.28 -16.54 5.55
N ASN A 490 -23.92 -16.03 6.73
CA ASN A 490 -24.84 -15.33 7.62
C ASN A 490 -25.37 -14.02 7.00
N GLU A 491 -24.62 -13.43 6.07
CA GLU A 491 -25.04 -12.29 5.26
C GLU A 491 -25.87 -12.68 4.01
N GLY A 492 -26.20 -13.96 3.85
CA GLY A 492 -26.95 -14.46 2.68
C GLY A 492 -26.12 -14.60 1.41
N CYS A 493 -24.80 -14.52 1.50
CA CYS A 493 -23.91 -14.74 0.35
C CYS A 493 -23.64 -16.24 0.17
N ASP A 494 -24.18 -16.80 -0.91
CA ASP A 494 -24.04 -18.22 -1.26
C ASP A 494 -23.27 -18.46 -2.59
N ASN A 495 -22.66 -17.39 -3.12
CA ASN A 495 -21.80 -17.41 -4.29
C ASN A 495 -20.40 -16.91 -3.90
N ILE A 496 -19.45 -17.83 -3.75
CA ILE A 496 -18.11 -17.53 -3.21
C ILE A 496 -17.03 -17.97 -4.19
N GLY A 497 -16.10 -17.06 -4.50
CA GLY A 497 -14.85 -17.37 -5.16
C GLY A 497 -13.68 -17.34 -4.18
N PHE A 498 -12.85 -18.39 -4.13
CA PHE A 498 -11.69 -18.46 -3.23
C PHE A 498 -10.37 -18.64 -3.97
N TYR A 499 -9.41 -17.77 -3.71
CA TYR A 499 -8.10 -17.80 -4.37
C TYR A 499 -6.98 -17.97 -3.36
N TYR A 500 -6.05 -18.86 -3.67
CA TYR A 500 -4.92 -19.18 -2.81
C TYR A 500 -3.80 -19.82 -3.62
N ASP A 501 -2.55 -19.51 -3.30
CA ASP A 501 -1.36 -20.02 -4.00
C ASP A 501 -1.37 -21.54 -4.09
N ILE A 502 -1.66 -22.20 -2.96
CA ILE A 502 -1.73 -23.66 -2.89
C ILE A 502 -3.16 -24.19 -3.02
N TYR A 503 -4.07 -23.46 -3.67
CA TYR A 503 -5.48 -23.83 -3.82
C TYR A 503 -5.66 -25.27 -4.35
N CYS A 504 -4.84 -25.67 -5.33
CA CYS A 504 -4.88 -27.01 -5.92
C CYS A 504 -4.65 -28.16 -4.93
N HIS A 505 -3.93 -27.90 -3.84
CA HIS A 505 -3.73 -28.83 -2.73
C HIS A 505 -4.80 -28.64 -1.66
N TRP A 506 -5.02 -27.38 -1.26
CA TRP A 506 -5.87 -27.01 -0.15
C TRP A 506 -7.31 -27.51 -0.35
N GLN A 507 -7.85 -27.35 -1.57
CA GLN A 507 -9.23 -27.68 -1.92
C GLN A 507 -9.56 -29.18 -1.81
N GLN A 508 -8.58 -30.07 -1.99
CA GLN A 508 -8.83 -31.53 -2.08
C GLN A 508 -9.51 -32.11 -0.83
N ASN A 509 -9.16 -31.57 0.33
CA ASN A 509 -9.72 -31.99 1.62
C ASN A 509 -10.40 -30.84 2.35
N TRP A 510 -10.54 -29.65 1.74
CA TRP A 510 -11.11 -28.47 2.39
C TRP A 510 -12.47 -28.78 3.02
N TRP A 511 -13.42 -29.31 2.25
CA TRP A 511 -14.77 -29.57 2.76
C TRP A 511 -14.82 -30.59 3.91
N LYS A 512 -13.89 -31.55 3.94
CA LYS A 512 -13.76 -32.48 5.07
C LYS A 512 -13.21 -31.79 6.31
N ARG A 513 -12.25 -30.87 6.14
CA ARG A 513 -11.69 -30.07 7.24
C ARG A 513 -12.66 -28.99 7.71
N ALA A 514 -13.49 -28.47 6.81
CA ALA A 514 -14.53 -27.49 7.13
C ALA A 514 -15.58 -28.04 8.11
N GLU A 515 -15.85 -29.36 8.08
CA GLU A 515 -16.74 -30.05 9.03
C GLU A 515 -16.14 -30.15 10.44
N THR A 516 -14.81 -30.05 10.59
CA THR A 516 -14.12 -30.17 11.88
C THR A 516 -13.83 -28.81 12.54
N LEU A 517 -14.18 -27.72 11.88
CA LEU A 517 -14.10 -26.38 12.47
C LEU A 517 -15.10 -26.25 13.64
N PRO A 518 -14.81 -25.40 14.64
CA PRO A 518 -15.74 -25.21 15.77
C PRO A 518 -17.15 -24.81 15.35
N GLU A 519 -17.24 -24.05 14.25
CA GLU A 519 -18.48 -23.83 13.52
C GLU A 519 -18.34 -24.49 12.14
N PRO A 520 -19.00 -25.64 11.91
CA PRO A 520 -18.90 -26.36 10.64
C PRO A 520 -19.37 -25.50 9.46
N VAL A 521 -18.54 -25.40 8.43
CA VAL A 521 -18.87 -24.63 7.22
C VAL A 521 -19.41 -25.58 6.16
N LEU A 522 -20.68 -25.39 5.80
CA LEU A 522 -21.29 -26.13 4.70
C LEU A 522 -20.90 -25.51 3.34
N PRO A 523 -20.77 -26.32 2.27
CA PRO A 523 -20.53 -25.81 0.93
C PRO A 523 -21.59 -24.79 0.50
N PRO A 524 -21.18 -23.67 -0.12
CA PRO A 524 -22.13 -22.73 -0.69
C PRO A 524 -22.71 -23.27 -2.01
N THR A 525 -23.82 -22.70 -2.47
CA THR A 525 -24.46 -23.10 -3.75
C THR A 525 -23.50 -22.99 -4.92
N TYR A 526 -22.75 -21.88 -5.00
CA TYR A 526 -21.71 -21.69 -6.01
C TYR A 526 -20.36 -21.46 -5.33
N PHE A 527 -19.43 -22.38 -5.57
CA PHE A 527 -18.05 -22.26 -5.13
C PHE A 527 -17.11 -22.38 -6.31
N ILE A 528 -16.31 -21.35 -6.56
CA ILE A 528 -15.18 -21.40 -7.49
C ILE A 528 -13.90 -21.12 -6.75
N GLY A 529 -12.79 -21.58 -7.29
CA GLY A 529 -11.52 -21.16 -6.76
C GLY A 529 -10.36 -21.45 -7.68
N GLY A 530 -9.28 -20.71 -7.45
CA GLY A 530 -8.16 -20.62 -8.35
C GLY A 530 -6.86 -20.26 -7.67
N ILE A 531 -5.80 -20.25 -8.47
CA ILE A 531 -4.47 -19.80 -8.05
C ILE A 531 -4.29 -18.38 -8.58
N PRO A 532 -3.89 -17.40 -7.75
CA PRO A 532 -3.60 -16.05 -8.22
C PRO A 532 -2.55 -16.04 -9.36
N LYS A 533 -2.63 -15.03 -10.23
CA LYS A 533 -1.93 -15.04 -11.52
C LYS A 533 -0.40 -15.06 -11.43
N PHE A 534 0.19 -14.39 -10.46
CA PHE A 534 1.63 -14.29 -10.30
C PHE A 534 2.26 -15.65 -10.01
N HIS A 535 1.58 -16.50 -9.24
CA HIS A 535 2.15 -17.77 -8.80
C HIS A 535 2.16 -18.85 -9.89
N TRP A 536 1.63 -18.61 -11.10
CA TRP A 536 1.50 -19.64 -12.15
C TRP A 536 2.80 -20.35 -12.50
N ALA A 537 3.92 -19.63 -12.53
CA ALA A 537 5.23 -20.21 -12.84
C ALA A 537 5.60 -21.36 -11.86
N GLY A 538 5.14 -21.30 -10.61
CA GLY A 538 5.38 -22.32 -9.59
C GLY A 538 4.56 -23.61 -9.74
N HIS A 539 3.52 -23.62 -10.58
CA HIS A 539 2.57 -24.73 -10.68
C HIS A 539 2.85 -25.65 -11.88
N THR A 540 2.02 -26.68 -12.06
CA THR A 540 2.04 -27.59 -13.22
C THR A 540 0.97 -27.19 -14.23
N ASP A 541 1.10 -27.66 -15.48
CA ASP A 541 0.12 -27.35 -16.54
C ASP A 541 -1.31 -27.83 -16.21
N SER A 542 -1.43 -28.91 -15.44
CA SER A 542 -2.74 -29.37 -14.95
C SER A 542 -3.41 -28.34 -14.02
N CYS A 543 -2.63 -27.59 -13.24
CA CYS A 543 -3.15 -26.51 -12.41
C CYS A 543 -3.63 -25.33 -13.26
N TYR A 544 -2.89 -24.94 -14.31
CA TYR A 544 -3.31 -23.90 -15.24
C TYR A 544 -4.68 -24.22 -15.87
N THR A 545 -4.89 -25.49 -16.20
CA THR A 545 -6.12 -25.95 -16.82
C THR A 545 -7.35 -25.79 -15.91
N TRP A 546 -7.19 -26.09 -14.62
CA TRP A 546 -8.29 -26.15 -13.64
C TRP A 546 -8.51 -24.86 -12.88
N TYR A 547 -7.42 -24.21 -12.51
CA TYR A 547 -7.39 -23.18 -11.48
C TYR A 547 -6.97 -21.82 -12.03
N SER A 548 -6.77 -21.70 -13.34
CA SER A 548 -6.52 -20.42 -14.01
C SER A 548 -7.77 -19.56 -14.06
N LEU A 549 -7.66 -18.36 -13.47
CA LEU A 549 -8.69 -17.33 -13.55
C LEU A 549 -9.00 -16.96 -15.01
N ASN A 550 -8.04 -17.10 -15.94
CA ASN A 550 -8.26 -16.83 -17.36
C ASN A 550 -9.19 -17.87 -18.01
N ASN A 551 -9.29 -19.07 -17.42
CA ASN A 551 -10.14 -20.15 -17.91
C ASN A 551 -11.46 -20.24 -17.12
N MET A 552 -11.66 -19.38 -16.12
CA MET A 552 -12.85 -19.38 -15.27
C MET A 552 -13.94 -18.48 -15.83
N HIS A 553 -15.10 -19.09 -16.06
CA HIS A 553 -16.30 -18.33 -16.38
C HIS A 553 -16.65 -17.36 -15.23
N GLY A 554 -16.89 -16.09 -15.56
CA GLY A 554 -17.32 -15.08 -14.60
C GLY A 554 -16.22 -14.47 -13.71
N ALA A 555 -14.97 -14.94 -13.81
CA ALA A 555 -13.84 -14.35 -13.06
C ALA A 555 -13.43 -12.95 -13.56
N GLY A 556 -13.74 -12.63 -14.82
CA GLY A 556 -13.38 -11.35 -15.43
C GLY A 556 -11.86 -11.15 -15.55
N ARG A 557 -11.41 -9.89 -15.41
CA ARG A 557 -9.98 -9.54 -15.41
C ARG A 557 -9.35 -9.54 -14.01
N LEU A 558 -9.86 -10.36 -13.09
CA LEU A 558 -9.33 -10.52 -11.74
C LEU A 558 -7.90 -11.09 -11.77
N ASP A 559 -7.01 -10.56 -10.94
CA ASP A 559 -5.66 -11.10 -10.67
C ASP A 559 -5.63 -12.01 -9.43
N ALA A 560 -6.46 -11.68 -8.43
CA ALA A 560 -6.49 -12.23 -7.07
C ALA A 560 -5.22 -12.01 -6.23
N GLU A 561 -4.33 -11.11 -6.65
CA GLU A 561 -3.08 -10.69 -5.98
C GLU A 561 -3.32 -9.59 -4.94
N GLY A 562 -4.59 -9.28 -4.66
CA GLY A 562 -4.97 -8.18 -3.79
C GLY A 562 -4.35 -8.25 -2.38
N CYS A 563 -4.01 -9.44 -1.89
CA CYS A 563 -3.39 -9.67 -0.58
C CYS A 563 -1.93 -9.21 -0.50
N GLU A 564 -1.15 -9.34 -1.57
CA GLU A 564 0.26 -8.90 -1.59
C GLU A 564 0.37 -7.39 -1.36
N ARG A 565 -0.56 -6.65 -1.98
CA ARG A 565 -0.69 -5.19 -1.79
C ARG A 565 -1.02 -4.82 -0.35
N LEU A 566 -1.81 -5.63 0.33
CA LEU A 566 -2.09 -5.44 1.76
C LEU A 566 -0.83 -5.67 2.60
N TRP A 567 -0.04 -6.69 2.25
CA TRP A 567 1.18 -7.01 2.98
C TRP A 567 2.29 -6.02 2.76
N ALA A 568 2.41 -5.43 1.56
CA ALA A 568 3.36 -4.36 1.29
C ALA A 568 3.19 -3.18 2.27
N ASP A 569 1.95 -2.81 2.62
CA ASP A 569 1.67 -1.79 3.64
C ASP A 569 1.87 -2.33 5.07
N ALA A 570 1.27 -3.48 5.38
CA ALA A 570 1.24 -3.98 6.74
C ALA A 570 2.61 -4.44 7.27
N ASN A 571 3.46 -5.00 6.41
CA ASN A 571 4.79 -5.50 6.80
C ASN A 571 5.70 -4.38 7.31
N GLN A 572 5.50 -3.14 6.86
CA GLN A 572 6.22 -1.98 7.38
C GLN A 572 5.99 -1.76 8.89
N ALA A 573 4.88 -2.27 9.44
CA ALA A 573 4.57 -2.23 10.87
C ALA A 573 5.29 -3.30 11.70
N LEU A 574 6.18 -4.11 11.11
CA LEU A 574 6.94 -5.12 11.84
C LEU A 574 7.69 -4.52 13.04
N SER A 575 8.46 -3.46 12.82
CA SER A 575 9.31 -2.85 13.85
C SER A 575 8.50 -2.32 15.05
N SER A 576 7.28 -1.83 14.81
CA SER A 576 6.40 -1.25 15.83
C SER A 576 5.51 -2.28 16.53
N THR A 577 5.32 -3.47 15.95
CA THR A 577 4.42 -4.51 16.47
C THR A 577 5.11 -5.77 16.98
N ALA A 578 6.33 -6.09 16.54
CA ALA A 578 7.06 -7.32 16.91
C ALA A 578 7.27 -7.51 18.42
N ASN A 579 7.32 -6.38 19.14
CA ASN A 579 7.63 -6.30 20.56
C ASN A 579 6.39 -6.04 21.44
N LYS A 580 5.18 -6.07 20.87
CA LYS A 580 3.95 -5.83 21.64
C LYS A 580 3.46 -7.11 22.32
N GLY A 581 2.72 -6.93 23.42
CA GLY A 581 1.88 -7.99 23.99
C GLY A 581 0.84 -8.49 22.98
N SER A 582 0.26 -9.67 23.20
CA SER A 582 -0.68 -10.30 22.27
C SER A 582 -1.91 -9.43 22.01
N GLY A 583 -2.52 -8.88 23.06
CA GLY A 583 -3.70 -8.02 22.98
C GLY A 583 -3.38 -6.68 22.33
N SER A 584 -2.38 -5.97 22.86
CA SER A 584 -1.93 -4.68 22.29
C SER A 584 -1.47 -4.80 20.81
N ARG A 585 -0.88 -5.93 20.42
CA ARG A 585 -0.49 -6.21 19.04
C ARG A 585 -1.71 -6.38 18.14
N ALA A 586 -2.68 -7.20 18.56
CA ALA A 586 -3.92 -7.42 17.83
C ALA A 586 -4.67 -6.10 17.60
N ASP A 587 -4.79 -5.26 18.63
CA ASP A 587 -5.36 -3.92 18.52
C ASP A 587 -4.61 -3.06 17.49
N SER A 588 -3.28 -3.00 17.58
CA SER A 588 -2.46 -2.16 16.68
C SER A 588 -2.63 -2.57 15.21
N LEU A 589 -2.64 -3.89 14.94
CA LEU A 589 -2.84 -4.41 13.59
C LEU A 589 -4.29 -4.22 13.12
N ASN A 590 -5.28 -4.41 13.99
CA ASN A 590 -6.68 -4.12 13.67
C ASN A 590 -6.89 -2.66 13.27
N TYR A 591 -6.29 -1.70 13.98
CA TYR A 591 -6.38 -0.29 13.62
C TYR A 591 -5.69 0.00 12.28
N LEU A 592 -4.56 -0.63 12.00
CA LEU A 592 -3.85 -0.53 10.72
C LEU A 592 -4.69 -1.07 9.55
N PHE A 593 -5.28 -2.26 9.69
CA PHE A 593 -6.16 -2.85 8.67
C PHE A 593 -7.45 -2.04 8.47
N GLN A 594 -7.99 -1.46 9.55
CA GLN A 594 -9.17 -0.61 9.49
C GLN A 594 -8.86 0.70 8.74
N ASP A 595 -7.69 1.29 8.98
CA ASP A 595 -7.23 2.48 8.27
C ASP A 595 -7.03 2.20 6.77
N TRP A 596 -6.36 1.08 6.43
CA TRP A 596 -6.25 0.63 5.04
C TRP A 596 -7.63 0.53 4.37
N ASN A 597 -8.56 -0.21 5.00
CA ASN A 597 -9.91 -0.35 4.46
C ASN A 597 -10.59 1.02 4.29
N TRP A 598 -10.40 1.96 5.21
CA TRP A 598 -10.94 3.31 5.08
C TRP A 598 -10.36 4.09 3.91
N ARG A 599 -9.04 4.09 3.74
CA ARG A 599 -8.37 4.73 2.59
C ARG A 599 -8.88 4.14 1.26
N ARG A 600 -9.07 2.82 1.21
CA ARG A 600 -9.67 2.15 0.06
C ARG A 600 -11.12 2.59 -0.16
N VAL A 601 -11.95 2.74 0.88
CA VAL A 601 -13.31 3.29 0.73
C VAL A 601 -13.27 4.68 0.11
N THR A 602 -12.43 5.58 0.63
CA THR A 602 -12.35 6.97 0.15
C THR A 602 -11.91 7.04 -1.32
N ALA A 603 -11.03 6.13 -1.76
CA ALA A 603 -10.54 6.06 -3.14
C ALA A 603 -11.40 5.19 -4.08
N THR A 604 -12.38 4.43 -3.57
CA THR A 604 -13.14 3.46 -4.39
C THR A 604 -13.86 4.15 -5.55
N SER A 605 -14.40 5.35 -5.36
CA SER A 605 -15.12 6.07 -6.42
C SER A 605 -14.21 6.42 -7.61
N SER A 606 -13.04 7.01 -7.32
CA SER A 606 -12.02 7.33 -8.32
C SER A 606 -11.50 6.07 -9.02
N LEU A 607 -11.22 5.02 -8.25
CA LEU A 607 -10.76 3.73 -8.76
C LEU A 607 -11.75 3.14 -9.78
N LEU A 608 -13.05 3.08 -9.42
CA LEU A 608 -14.08 2.48 -10.27
C LEU A 608 -14.27 3.29 -11.56
N LEU A 609 -14.29 4.62 -11.50
CA LEU A 609 -14.42 5.48 -12.68
C LEU A 609 -13.23 5.33 -13.64
N ARG A 610 -12.02 5.19 -13.09
CA ARG A 610 -10.83 4.92 -13.91
C ARG A 610 -10.89 3.54 -14.55
N LYS A 611 -11.20 2.51 -13.76
CA LYS A 611 -11.31 1.12 -14.24
C LYS A 611 -12.43 0.94 -15.27
N GLU A 612 -13.52 1.69 -15.17
CA GLU A 612 -14.57 1.70 -16.21
C GLU A 612 -14.05 2.23 -17.54
N LYS A 613 -13.34 3.37 -17.55
CA LYS A 613 -12.74 3.93 -18.77
C LYS A 613 -11.74 2.96 -19.39
N GLU A 614 -10.87 2.38 -18.57
CA GLU A 614 -9.90 1.37 -18.99
C GLU A 614 -10.63 0.16 -19.60
N ALA A 615 -11.66 -0.36 -18.93
CA ALA A 615 -12.44 -1.49 -19.40
C ALA A 615 -13.13 -1.23 -20.75
N VAL A 616 -13.71 -0.04 -20.95
CA VAL A 616 -14.34 0.35 -22.24
C VAL A 616 -13.32 0.40 -23.37
N THR A 617 -12.15 1.01 -23.13
CA THR A 617 -11.07 1.08 -24.12
C THR A 617 -10.56 -0.31 -24.46
N MET A 618 -10.18 -1.08 -23.44
CA MET A 618 -9.67 -2.44 -23.60
C MET A 618 -10.71 -3.37 -24.25
N SER A 619 -11.99 -3.21 -23.96
CA SER A 619 -13.06 -4.00 -24.60
C SER A 619 -13.10 -3.76 -26.11
N LYS A 620 -12.97 -2.51 -26.57
CA LYS A 620 -12.93 -2.17 -28.00
C LYS A 620 -11.70 -2.76 -28.67
N GLU A 621 -10.53 -2.56 -28.08
CA GLU A 621 -9.26 -3.07 -28.63
C GLU A 621 -9.24 -4.59 -28.70
N LYS A 622 -9.63 -5.27 -27.61
CA LYS A 622 -9.65 -6.74 -27.56
C LYS A 622 -10.72 -7.33 -28.47
N ARG A 623 -11.87 -6.67 -28.63
CA ARG A 623 -12.89 -7.09 -29.62
C ARG A 623 -12.35 -6.97 -31.04
N ALA A 624 -11.70 -5.86 -31.41
CA ALA A 624 -11.10 -5.70 -32.73
C ALA A 624 -10.03 -6.77 -33.01
N GLN A 625 -9.15 -7.04 -32.03
CA GLN A 625 -8.15 -8.12 -32.12
C GLN A 625 -8.81 -9.50 -32.29
N TRP A 626 -9.87 -9.77 -31.52
CA TRP A 626 -10.60 -11.02 -31.60
C TRP A 626 -11.32 -11.20 -32.95
N GLU A 627 -11.95 -10.16 -33.49
CA GLU A 627 -12.63 -10.21 -34.80
C GLU A 627 -11.66 -10.51 -35.95
N VAL A 628 -10.45 -9.92 -35.91
CA VAL A 628 -9.38 -10.24 -36.88
C VAL A 628 -8.94 -11.71 -36.73
N PHE A 629 -8.66 -12.14 -35.50
CA PHE A 629 -8.24 -13.52 -35.24
C PHE A 629 -9.32 -14.54 -35.65
N ASP A 630 -10.57 -14.29 -35.27
CA ASP A 630 -11.73 -15.11 -35.61
C ASP A 630 -11.92 -15.18 -37.13
N GLY A 631 -11.80 -14.05 -37.84
CA GLY A 631 -11.90 -13.97 -39.29
C GLY A 631 -10.84 -14.78 -40.05
N CYS A 632 -9.68 -15.01 -39.44
CA CYS A 632 -8.61 -15.85 -40.00
C CYS A 632 -8.88 -17.37 -39.86
N ILE A 633 -9.86 -17.77 -39.04
CA ILE A 633 -10.19 -19.18 -38.78
C ILE A 633 -11.27 -19.64 -39.76
N ARG A 634 -11.03 -20.78 -40.42
CA ARG A 634 -12.01 -21.40 -41.34
C ARG A 634 -13.33 -21.72 -40.61
N LEU A 635 -14.46 -21.38 -41.25
CA LEU A 635 -15.81 -21.56 -40.67
C LEU A 635 -16.07 -22.97 -40.13
N GLN A 636 -15.62 -24.01 -40.84
CA GLN A 636 -15.77 -25.40 -40.41
C GLN A 636 -15.05 -25.67 -39.08
N LEU A 637 -13.79 -25.20 -38.97
CA LEU A 637 -12.99 -25.36 -37.76
C LEU A 637 -13.60 -24.60 -36.58
N ARG A 638 -14.17 -23.42 -36.84
CA ARG A 638 -14.90 -22.64 -35.83
C ARG A 638 -16.09 -23.41 -35.26
N GLN A 639 -16.94 -23.96 -36.13
CA GLN A 639 -18.10 -24.76 -35.73
C GLN A 639 -17.72 -26.04 -34.98
N GLU A 640 -16.54 -26.60 -35.26
CA GLU A 640 -15.99 -27.73 -34.49
C GLU A 640 -15.54 -27.27 -33.10
N TRP A 641 -14.80 -26.16 -33.02
CA TRP A 641 -14.27 -25.63 -31.76
C TRP A 641 -15.37 -25.13 -30.82
N GLU A 642 -16.43 -24.51 -31.34
CA GLU A 642 -17.59 -24.06 -30.57
C GLU A 642 -18.32 -25.21 -29.85
N LYS A 643 -18.18 -26.45 -30.35
CA LYS A 643 -18.75 -27.66 -29.72
C LYS A 643 -17.84 -28.27 -28.67
N LEU A 644 -16.58 -27.83 -28.57
CA LEU A 644 -15.65 -28.35 -27.59
C LEU A 644 -15.95 -27.78 -26.21
N SER A 645 -16.01 -28.66 -25.22
CA SER A 645 -16.17 -28.27 -23.83
C SER A 645 -14.89 -27.57 -23.34
N THR A 646 -15.05 -26.39 -22.74
CA THR A 646 -13.98 -25.69 -22.01
C THR A 646 -13.69 -26.32 -20.65
N LEU A 647 -14.61 -27.16 -20.14
CA LEU A 647 -14.41 -27.89 -18.89
C LEU A 647 -13.34 -28.98 -19.04
N PRO A 648 -12.37 -29.07 -18.11
CA PRO A 648 -11.35 -30.11 -18.15
C PRO A 648 -11.94 -31.51 -17.85
N ARG A 649 -11.35 -32.55 -18.43
CA ARG A 649 -11.75 -33.96 -18.23
C ARG A 649 -10.53 -34.86 -17.99
N ILE A 650 -10.74 -36.03 -17.36
CA ILE A 650 -9.69 -37.05 -17.23
C ILE A 650 -9.85 -38.04 -18.37
N GLU A 651 -8.82 -38.15 -19.21
CA GLU A 651 -8.72 -39.19 -20.23
C GLU A 651 -7.45 -40.01 -19.98
N LYS A 652 -7.60 -41.33 -19.81
CA LYS A 652 -6.47 -42.26 -19.54
C LYS A 652 -5.59 -41.84 -18.36
N GLY A 653 -6.20 -41.29 -17.30
CA GLY A 653 -5.47 -40.84 -16.10
C GLY A 653 -4.71 -39.54 -16.25
N LYS A 654 -4.82 -38.85 -17.40
CA LYS A 654 -4.26 -37.51 -17.62
C LYS A 654 -5.38 -36.50 -17.82
N TRP A 655 -5.16 -35.28 -17.33
CA TRP A 655 -6.08 -34.18 -17.55
C TRP A 655 -5.99 -33.68 -19.00
N THR A 656 -7.14 -33.53 -19.66
CA THR A 656 -7.25 -32.97 -21.01
C THR A 656 -8.28 -31.82 -21.02
N SER A 657 -7.98 -30.76 -21.77
CA SER A 657 -8.83 -29.59 -21.97
C SER A 657 -8.40 -28.88 -23.25
N VAL A 658 -9.28 -28.05 -23.80
CA VAL A 658 -8.97 -27.14 -24.93
C VAL A 658 -7.85 -26.15 -24.62
N TYR A 659 -7.57 -25.90 -23.33
CA TYR A 659 -6.50 -25.00 -22.88
C TYR A 659 -5.13 -25.68 -22.72
N VAL A 660 -5.02 -26.99 -22.99
CA VAL A 660 -3.77 -27.75 -22.88
C VAL A 660 -3.33 -28.21 -24.25
N ALA A 661 -2.12 -27.83 -24.66
CA ALA A 661 -1.52 -28.31 -25.89
C ALA A 661 -1.32 -29.84 -25.80
N ALA A 662 -1.95 -30.59 -26.72
CA ALA A 662 -1.94 -32.05 -26.71
C ALA A 662 -0.63 -32.67 -27.24
N THR A 663 0.24 -31.89 -27.90
CA THR A 663 1.38 -32.40 -28.66
C THR A 663 2.59 -31.46 -28.61
N THR A 664 3.75 -32.01 -28.24
CA THR A 664 5.11 -31.52 -28.52
C THR A 664 5.23 -31.19 -30.02
N PRO A 665 5.74 -30.01 -30.44
CA PRO A 665 6.85 -29.28 -29.85
C PRO A 665 6.49 -27.89 -29.30
N VAL A 666 5.22 -27.61 -28.99
CA VAL A 666 4.85 -26.31 -28.39
C VAL A 666 5.18 -26.34 -26.90
N LEU A 667 5.96 -25.36 -26.42
CA LEU A 667 6.24 -25.14 -25.00
C LEU A 667 4.93 -25.11 -24.23
N SER A 668 4.89 -25.77 -23.07
CA SER A 668 3.71 -25.68 -22.23
C SER A 668 3.51 -24.26 -21.70
N VAL A 669 2.28 -23.86 -21.39
CA VAL A 669 1.99 -22.50 -20.92
C VAL A 669 2.80 -22.18 -19.67
N THR A 670 2.98 -23.14 -18.76
CA THR A 670 3.80 -22.95 -17.57
C THR A 670 5.28 -22.77 -17.92
N GLN A 671 5.81 -23.51 -18.90
CA GLN A 671 7.20 -23.35 -19.35
C GLN A 671 7.43 -21.99 -19.99
N MET A 672 6.49 -21.52 -20.81
CA MET A 672 6.53 -20.19 -21.41
C MET A 672 6.50 -19.10 -20.33
N LEU A 673 5.61 -19.20 -19.35
CA LEU A 673 5.55 -18.26 -18.22
C LEU A 673 6.84 -18.27 -17.39
N ARG A 674 7.43 -19.45 -17.12
CA ARG A 674 8.74 -19.52 -16.43
C ARG A 674 9.84 -18.83 -17.21
N GLN A 675 9.85 -18.96 -18.53
CA GLN A 675 10.83 -18.27 -19.37
C GLN A 675 10.62 -16.75 -19.32
N PHE A 676 9.37 -16.27 -19.42
CA PHE A 676 9.07 -14.84 -19.28
C PHE A 676 9.47 -14.31 -17.90
N CYS A 677 9.08 -14.99 -16.82
CA CYS A 677 9.49 -14.59 -15.47
C CYS A 677 11.01 -14.56 -15.32
N ALA A 678 11.74 -15.55 -15.87
CA ALA A 678 13.20 -15.56 -15.82
C ALA A 678 13.83 -14.38 -16.59
N ILE A 679 13.21 -13.97 -17.70
CA ILE A 679 13.63 -12.79 -18.48
C ILE A 679 13.36 -11.51 -17.68
N GLU A 680 12.15 -11.31 -17.17
CA GLU A 680 11.80 -10.13 -16.37
C GLU A 680 12.64 -10.00 -15.10
N GLN A 681 12.97 -11.14 -14.48
CA GLN A 681 13.81 -11.19 -13.29
C GLN A 681 15.26 -10.83 -13.64
N ALA A 682 15.78 -11.33 -14.77
CA ALA A 682 17.09 -10.92 -15.28
C ALA A 682 17.13 -9.42 -15.66
N ASP A 683 16.05 -8.88 -16.25
CA ASP A 683 15.94 -7.46 -16.56
C ASP A 683 15.85 -6.60 -15.29
N SER A 684 15.13 -7.06 -14.27
CA SER A 684 15.05 -6.40 -12.97
C SER A 684 16.41 -6.39 -12.26
N ASP A 685 17.09 -7.54 -12.23
CA ASP A 685 18.41 -7.68 -11.64
C ASP A 685 19.45 -6.82 -12.37
N ALA A 686 19.36 -6.74 -13.70
CA ALA A 686 20.18 -5.85 -14.51
C ALA A 686 19.91 -4.37 -14.19
N THR A 687 18.64 -3.98 -14.03
CA THR A 687 18.24 -2.60 -13.68
C THR A 687 18.72 -2.22 -12.27
N ALA A 688 18.65 -3.13 -11.31
CA ALA A 688 19.16 -2.93 -9.95
C ALA A 688 20.70 -2.82 -9.89
N GLN A 689 21.41 -3.51 -10.80
CA GLN A 689 22.87 -3.41 -10.93
C GLN A 689 23.31 -2.14 -11.69
N ASP A 690 22.49 -1.61 -12.60
CA ASP A 690 22.79 -0.41 -13.39
C ASP A 690 22.83 0.88 -12.56
N GLU A 691 22.17 0.93 -11.39
CA GLU A 691 22.30 2.06 -10.44
C GLU A 691 23.72 2.16 -9.82
N GLN A 692 24.55 1.12 -9.95
CA GLN A 692 25.93 1.10 -9.45
C GLN A 692 27.00 0.99 -10.55
N ALA A 693 26.64 0.77 -11.81
CA ALA A 693 27.60 0.53 -12.89
C ALA A 693 27.26 1.28 -14.18
N HIS A 694 27.41 2.61 -14.18
CA HIS A 694 27.65 3.34 -15.43
C HIS A 694 28.94 2.83 -16.08
N GLU A 695 28.87 1.83 -16.99
CA GLU A 695 29.71 1.71 -18.20
C GLU A 695 29.57 0.39 -19.01
N HIS A 696 28.64 -0.53 -18.72
CA HIS A 696 28.44 -1.70 -19.58
C HIS A 696 27.13 -1.62 -20.38
N ASN A 697 27.24 -1.20 -21.65
CA ASN A 697 26.18 -1.31 -22.66
C ASN A 697 25.59 -2.74 -22.68
N SER A 698 24.44 -2.92 -22.02
CA SER A 698 23.60 -4.10 -22.16
C SER A 698 22.86 -3.99 -23.50
N PHE A 699 23.07 -4.95 -24.38
CA PHE A 699 22.40 -4.98 -25.68
C PHE A 699 20.99 -5.58 -25.47
N THR A 700 19.97 -4.74 -25.43
CA THR A 700 18.58 -5.16 -25.14
C THR A 700 17.83 -5.62 -26.39
N SER A 701 16.67 -6.28 -26.20
CA SER A 701 15.77 -6.65 -27.31
C SER A 701 15.25 -5.42 -28.08
N GLY A 702 15.05 -4.31 -27.38
CA GLY A 702 14.71 -3.01 -27.98
C GLY A 702 15.83 -2.50 -28.90
N ASP A 703 17.09 -2.56 -28.45
CA ASP A 703 18.26 -2.17 -29.26
C ASP A 703 18.41 -3.03 -30.52
N TRP A 704 18.10 -4.33 -30.43
CA TRP A 704 18.12 -5.24 -31.57
C TRP A 704 17.04 -4.92 -32.61
N LEU A 705 15.82 -4.55 -32.16
CA LEU A 705 14.74 -4.11 -33.05
C LEU A 705 15.07 -2.78 -33.73
N VAL A 706 15.59 -1.81 -32.98
CA VAL A 706 16.01 -0.50 -33.52
C VAL A 706 17.09 -0.69 -34.59
N LYS A 707 18.13 -1.50 -34.32
CA LYS A 707 19.15 -1.85 -35.32
C LYS A 707 18.53 -2.53 -36.55
N GLY A 708 17.50 -3.35 -36.36
CA GLY A 708 16.73 -3.97 -37.44
C GLY A 708 16.08 -2.95 -38.38
N PHE A 709 15.33 -1.99 -37.81
CA PHE A 709 14.69 -0.92 -38.59
C PHE A 709 15.70 -0.01 -39.30
N GLU A 710 16.85 0.26 -38.69
CA GLU A 710 17.92 1.00 -39.35
C GLU A 710 18.48 0.27 -40.57
N ILE A 711 18.67 -1.05 -40.47
CA ILE A 711 19.13 -1.88 -41.59
C ILE A 711 18.10 -1.88 -42.72
N GLU A 712 16.80 -1.99 -42.42
CA GLU A 712 15.74 -1.88 -43.44
C GLU A 712 15.76 -0.51 -44.14
N GLN A 713 15.98 0.56 -43.39
CA GLN A 713 16.09 1.91 -43.94
C GLN A 713 17.32 2.05 -44.86
N GLU A 714 18.45 1.44 -44.50
CA GLU A 714 19.66 1.39 -45.31
C GLU A 714 19.48 0.54 -46.57
N GLN A 715 18.78 -0.61 -46.45
CA GLN A 715 18.40 -1.43 -47.60
C GLN A 715 17.58 -0.63 -48.61
N GLU A 716 16.58 0.13 -48.15
CA GLU A 716 15.74 0.94 -49.05
C GLU A 716 16.52 2.10 -49.69
N LYS A 717 17.38 2.80 -48.94
CA LYS A 717 18.29 3.82 -49.50
C LYS A 717 19.20 3.24 -50.58
N LEU A 718 19.75 2.05 -50.36
CA LEU A 718 20.61 1.38 -51.32
C LEU A 718 19.83 0.88 -52.54
N ARG A 719 18.61 0.34 -52.37
CA ARG A 719 17.71 0.00 -53.49
C ARG A 719 17.41 1.20 -54.36
N ARG A 720 17.09 2.35 -53.74
CA ARG A 720 16.85 3.59 -54.47
C ARG A 720 18.08 4.04 -55.23
N THR A 721 19.25 4.03 -54.59
CA THR A 721 20.53 4.40 -55.23
C THR A 721 20.84 3.50 -56.43
N VAL A 722 20.68 2.19 -56.29
CA VAL A 722 20.89 1.21 -57.38
C VAL A 722 19.88 1.42 -58.51
N ARG A 723 18.62 1.75 -58.20
CA ARG A 723 17.60 2.07 -59.22
C ARG A 723 17.92 3.39 -59.96
N GLU A 724 18.36 4.42 -59.24
CA GLU A 724 18.73 5.72 -59.82
C GLU A 724 19.94 5.62 -60.76
N HIS A 725 20.87 4.72 -60.47
CA HIS A 725 22.07 4.53 -61.29
C HIS A 725 21.83 3.65 -62.54
N GLY A 726 20.70 2.94 -62.61
CA GLY A 726 20.31 2.14 -63.77
C GLY A 726 21.24 0.94 -64.06
N SER A 727 21.08 0.35 -65.25
CA SER A 727 21.84 -0.84 -65.69
C SER A 727 23.28 -0.54 -66.14
N THR A 728 23.70 0.72 -66.15
CA THR A 728 25.04 1.14 -66.65
C THR A 728 25.66 2.12 -65.65
N MET A 729 26.50 1.61 -64.75
CA MET A 729 27.15 2.40 -63.70
C MET A 729 28.56 2.80 -64.14
N THR A 730 29.00 4.01 -63.77
CA THR A 730 30.42 4.38 -63.88
C THR A 730 31.27 3.54 -62.92
N VAL A 731 32.58 3.43 -63.19
CA VAL A 731 33.51 2.65 -62.35
C VAL A 731 33.45 3.10 -60.87
N GLY A 732 33.38 4.42 -60.62
CA GLY A 732 33.28 4.96 -59.27
C GLY A 732 31.94 4.63 -58.57
N GLN A 733 30.84 4.67 -59.31
CA GLN A 733 29.50 4.30 -58.82
C GLN A 733 29.39 2.81 -58.50
N SER A 734 29.99 1.95 -59.33
CA SER A 734 30.04 0.51 -59.10
C SER A 734 30.84 0.16 -57.84
N LEU A 735 31.98 0.84 -57.63
CA LEU A 735 32.78 0.70 -56.41
C LEU A 735 32.06 1.20 -55.15
N ASP A 736 31.31 2.31 -55.25
CA ASP A 736 30.55 2.84 -54.12
C ASP A 736 29.42 1.90 -53.69
N VAL A 737 28.63 1.42 -54.65
CA VAL A 737 27.59 0.43 -54.38
C VAL A 737 28.19 -0.88 -53.89
N GLY A 738 29.33 -1.32 -54.42
CA GLY A 738 30.07 -2.47 -53.91
C GLY A 738 30.45 -2.34 -52.43
N ARG A 739 30.99 -1.19 -52.01
CA ARG A 739 31.33 -0.92 -50.60
C ARG A 739 30.10 -0.89 -49.70
N ARG A 740 29.02 -0.21 -50.10
CA ARG A 740 27.78 -0.13 -49.31
C ARG A 740 27.12 -1.50 -49.16
N ARG A 741 27.14 -2.32 -50.21
CA ARG A 741 26.68 -3.70 -50.14
C ARG A 741 27.53 -4.51 -49.15
N GLN A 742 28.85 -4.41 -49.20
CA GLN A 742 29.71 -5.13 -48.27
C GLN A 742 29.45 -4.74 -46.80
N ALA A 743 29.30 -3.44 -46.51
CA ALA A 743 28.96 -2.94 -45.18
C ALA A 743 27.57 -3.43 -44.71
N LEU A 744 26.58 -3.38 -45.60
CA LEU A 744 25.22 -3.83 -45.30
C LEU A 744 25.16 -5.35 -45.07
N GLN A 745 25.93 -6.12 -45.82
CA GLN A 745 26.06 -7.57 -45.63
C GLN A 745 26.66 -7.91 -44.26
N GLN A 746 27.67 -7.16 -43.80
CA GLN A 746 28.24 -7.36 -42.47
C GLN A 746 27.22 -7.05 -41.36
N ARG A 747 26.47 -5.95 -41.50
CA ARG A 747 25.41 -5.59 -40.53
C ARG A 747 24.28 -6.60 -40.49
N LEU A 748 23.82 -7.11 -41.64
CA LEU A 748 22.81 -8.17 -41.72
C LEU A 748 23.28 -9.47 -41.07
N SER A 749 24.53 -9.87 -41.33
CA SER A 749 25.10 -11.07 -40.70
C SER A 749 25.21 -10.92 -39.18
N GLN A 750 25.65 -9.77 -38.69
CA GLN A 750 25.75 -9.51 -37.26
C GLN A 750 24.36 -9.48 -36.61
N HIS A 751 23.39 -8.77 -37.18
CA HIS A 751 22.02 -8.71 -36.69
C HIS A 751 21.36 -10.10 -36.61
N SER A 752 21.61 -10.95 -37.62
CA SER A 752 21.14 -12.33 -37.64
C SER A 752 21.83 -13.25 -36.62
N GLN A 753 23.11 -13.00 -36.30
CA GLN A 753 23.81 -13.72 -35.23
C GLN A 753 23.29 -13.30 -33.86
N ASP A 754 23.08 -12.00 -33.66
CA ASP A 754 22.56 -11.44 -32.42
C ASP A 754 21.11 -11.91 -32.15
N ALA A 755 20.36 -12.33 -33.18
CA ALA A 755 19.01 -12.87 -33.05
C ALA A 755 18.95 -14.15 -32.18
N SER A 756 20.02 -14.96 -32.13
CA SER A 756 20.04 -16.19 -31.31
C SER A 756 20.07 -15.92 -29.80
N VAL A 757 20.29 -14.66 -29.39
CA VAL A 757 20.20 -14.23 -27.99
C VAL A 757 18.73 -14.12 -27.55
N PHE A 758 17.82 -13.77 -28.47
CA PHE A 758 16.40 -13.52 -28.18
C PHE A 758 15.47 -14.64 -28.66
N TYR A 759 15.93 -15.50 -29.58
CA TYR A 759 15.19 -16.66 -30.07
C TYR A 759 15.98 -17.95 -29.84
N SER A 760 15.29 -19.02 -29.43
CA SER A 760 15.90 -20.35 -29.51
C SER A 760 16.04 -20.78 -30.97
N THR A 761 17.11 -21.52 -31.27
CA THR A 761 17.42 -22.02 -32.63
C THR A 761 16.27 -22.80 -33.27
N GLU A 762 15.37 -23.35 -32.45
CA GLU A 762 14.17 -24.10 -32.85
C GLU A 762 12.96 -23.20 -33.14
N GLN A 763 12.83 -22.04 -32.49
CA GLN A 763 11.78 -21.04 -32.80
C GLN A 763 12.09 -20.31 -34.11
N LEU A 764 13.36 -20.04 -34.41
CA LEU A 764 13.80 -19.55 -35.72
C LEU A 764 13.40 -20.52 -36.86
N ALA A 765 13.48 -21.83 -36.63
CA ALA A 765 13.10 -22.85 -37.61
C ALA A 765 11.58 -22.92 -37.88
N LEU A 766 10.73 -22.44 -36.98
CA LEU A 766 9.26 -22.45 -37.14
C LEU A 766 8.72 -21.23 -37.91
N TYR A 767 9.41 -20.10 -37.85
CA TYR A 767 9.10 -18.92 -38.68
C TYR A 767 9.72 -18.99 -40.09
N ILE A 768 10.67 -19.91 -40.29
CA ILE A 768 11.33 -20.16 -41.56
C ILE A 768 10.68 -21.39 -42.21
N THR A 769 9.79 -21.18 -43.19
CA THR A 769 9.46 -22.24 -44.16
C THR A 769 10.73 -22.86 -44.72
N PRO A 770 10.80 -24.18 -44.97
CA PRO A 770 11.98 -24.81 -45.54
C PRO A 770 12.19 -24.27 -46.95
N VAL A 771 13.11 -23.31 -47.07
CA VAL A 771 13.71 -22.92 -48.33
C VAL A 771 15.20 -23.12 -48.12
N ASP A 772 15.76 -24.00 -48.94
CA ASP A 772 17.16 -24.40 -49.02
C ASP A 772 18.14 -23.21 -49.09
N SER A 773 18.48 -22.55 -47.97
CA SER A 773 19.59 -21.58 -47.92
C SER A 773 19.80 -20.89 -46.57
N ILE A 774 20.13 -21.63 -45.53
CA ILE A 774 20.95 -21.05 -44.45
C ILE A 774 22.22 -21.88 -44.40
N GLY A 775 23.29 -21.30 -44.95
CA GLY A 775 24.57 -21.97 -45.20
C GLY A 775 25.05 -21.92 -46.65
N LYS A 776 24.27 -21.35 -47.59
CA LYS A 776 24.77 -20.95 -48.91
C LYS A 776 24.33 -19.54 -49.25
N PRO A 777 25.23 -18.69 -49.79
CA PRO A 777 24.91 -17.32 -50.19
C PRO A 777 23.88 -17.37 -51.33
N GLN A 778 22.59 -17.19 -51.01
CA GLN A 778 21.59 -16.93 -52.03
C GLN A 778 21.62 -15.43 -52.37
N GLU A 779 21.79 -15.16 -53.66
CA GLU A 779 22.11 -13.88 -54.29
C GLU A 779 23.47 -13.29 -53.89
N ALA A 780 24.55 -13.91 -54.34
CA ALA A 780 25.88 -13.33 -54.29
C ALA A 780 25.89 -11.91 -54.92
N GLY A 781 25.80 -10.89 -54.06
CA GLY A 781 26.08 -9.50 -54.40
C GLY A 781 24.94 -8.48 -54.27
N LYS A 782 23.79 -8.77 -53.62
CA LYS A 782 22.70 -7.78 -53.40
C LYS A 782 22.02 -7.85 -52.00
N PRO A 783 22.72 -7.48 -50.91
CA PRO A 783 22.17 -7.45 -49.55
C PRO A 783 20.96 -6.51 -49.37
N GLU A 784 20.79 -5.54 -50.28
CA GLU A 784 19.65 -4.63 -50.24
C GLU A 784 18.31 -5.33 -50.49
N THR A 785 18.26 -6.51 -51.11
CA THR A 785 17.02 -7.28 -51.36
C THR A 785 16.78 -8.40 -50.36
N ALA A 786 17.71 -8.60 -49.41
CA ALA A 786 17.58 -9.64 -48.39
C ALA A 786 16.37 -9.37 -47.48
N LYS A 787 15.55 -10.39 -47.22
CA LYS A 787 14.44 -10.28 -46.27
C LYS A 787 14.97 -10.40 -44.84
N MET A 788 14.58 -9.47 -43.99
CA MET A 788 14.83 -9.54 -42.55
C MET A 788 13.68 -10.26 -41.85
N ALA A 789 14.00 -11.11 -40.88
CA ALA A 789 13.03 -11.76 -40.01
C ALA A 789 12.87 -10.92 -38.72
N LEU A 790 12.20 -9.77 -38.83
CA LEU A 790 11.76 -9.01 -37.66
C LEU A 790 10.38 -9.52 -37.22
N PRO A 791 10.10 -9.69 -35.92
CA PRO A 791 8.78 -10.06 -35.44
C PRO A 791 7.75 -8.98 -35.82
N SER A 792 6.64 -9.41 -36.40
CA SER A 792 5.51 -8.55 -36.79
C SER A 792 4.56 -8.28 -35.65
#